data_AF-A0A0N4WTT2-F1
#
_entry.id   AF-A0A0N4WTT2-F1
#
_cell.length_a   1.000
_cell.length_b   1.000
_cell.length_c   1.000
_cell.angle_alpha   90.00
_cell.angle_beta   90.00
_cell.angle_gamma   90.00
#
_symmetry.space_group_name_H-M   'P 1'
#
loop_
_entity.id
_entity.type
_entity.pdbx_description
1 polymer ?
#
loop_
_entity_poly.entity_id
_entity_poly.type
_entity_poly.pdbx_seq_one_letter_code
_entity_poly.pdbx_strand_id
1 'polypeptide(L)'
;MEDDDGSSVDRSNDNEPESKPEPIKGFKLIKLEPIDDYEEDSDSTPPSPRVKHKRQCAEVAMKRIKLEIQPGQSDISKDKRNGAESREGSCDRSDCALQKTCSLAINPNCLQTLTDACGKNFYHITKGEHVCSVCYDDIWKYGHKYCQQFADWKVVWCKMSRCFPTPRFFVQLAIDARNPNWILSASVAPLLHNSPSLYYLRDHYYLDEVGLSPAVASYTGEEKLPSSSFMAPFHIPEEPMAFCVRPDVMEHDELRRFPQYSAEPIIYLGLRNLVITLWNMNPFEYLTFDHCKQHLISRGLSRVWQIQELRKIYDYLNVKAIVNIGLLTIHSPLSYRTRVRRFFFTFSFRSANVLIIGAGISGLAAARQLHSLGTKVTILEAKDRPGGRMQDDLSLGIPVGCGAQLITGIMNNPIVVMCHQANIPYRPLHRECAMMDSATGKVMNHKADRIADEHWNCIHDILGHWRSRIKGPDHSLMAITNGTFAFVIRLSLHKKTILLQMNGFIFPFQDPDYNHSQIHNTRTLKDGTVEIDLLAVTDLDHDSKVSNKKWTSFAKYGVLRISPDHAKVSVTWKANSDFSLSTQISSGGRAMELSDLVVFDGRLLVGDDRTGLIYEIRDGKAFPWIFLNDGPGNTSKGLKVEWLTVKDDHLYAGGLGKEWTTTEGEYVNDNPMWIKVISRKGEIRHVNWRDVFISVRRAAGIEYPGYMIHEAVQWSNIHQKWFFLPRRASKEKYTEAEDETRGTNLLIIGDSSLTSFKVIHVGELTNPARGFSAFQFIPGTEDKLIIALKSEEKDGKPVASYVTVFDIDGKIILPDTSLQDPHNSTISANLDFHRFYILISDQINIAHKKLVKGTRLKWGDAYERAFQFNLGNAEFSCGAKLNDVSWRNWDQNEAVNQFAGAHALLSDGCVDLIDRLADGLDIRYDHEVTLVEWLRGKKSVTVSCRNGKKFNADKILILKKRSPEKYLVYYAVLIFLLSSQLLGLFQVLLALPLAVLQKHRVRFNPKLPDKKTRAMKYIGAGLIEKVAVRFPRCFWNSLLKKDGTLDYFSHAPRKSSERGLFNMFYDFSRRDENGVAPFYVLMSYVCGDSVDIVNKYSDEEVAQMFVNTLKQLFPKEDIPEPDGAVVTHWGRDPHIGMAYSYVRIGGTGAHYDDLAAPVDAKLYFAGECTNRFFPQTMTGAYISGLREAGRIWESSHNEIWLD
;
A
#
# COMPACT_ATOMS: atom_id res chain seq x y z
N MET A 1 22.71 -48.63 35.78
CA MET A 1 22.55 -49.78 36.69
C MET A 1 21.42 -50.58 36.11
N GLU A 2 21.81 -51.68 35.46
CA GLU A 2 21.18 -53.02 35.40
C GLU A 2 19.64 -53.05 35.33
N ASP A 3 19.07 -53.45 34.20
CA ASP A 3 18.66 -54.85 33.86
C ASP A 3 17.21 -55.05 34.34
N ASP A 4 16.29 -55.83 33.75
CA ASP A 4 16.32 -56.80 32.67
C ASP A 4 14.86 -57.11 32.28
N ASP A 5 14.70 -57.75 31.12
CA ASP A 5 13.69 -58.76 30.75
C ASP A 5 12.17 -58.48 30.88
N GLY A 6 11.29 -58.88 29.95
CA GLY A 6 11.42 -59.93 28.95
C GLY A 6 10.20 -60.87 29.01
N SER A 7 9.67 -61.22 27.84
CA SER A 7 8.82 -62.40 27.53
C SER A 7 7.29 -62.38 27.78
N SER A 8 6.59 -62.35 26.63
CA SER A 8 5.51 -63.23 26.18
C SER A 8 5.12 -64.45 27.04
N VAL A 9 3.83 -64.81 27.05
CA VAL A 9 3.28 -66.04 26.41
C VAL A 9 1.80 -66.27 26.78
N ASP A 10 1.06 -66.72 25.76
CA ASP A 10 -0.11 -67.60 25.73
C ASP A 10 -1.58 -67.16 25.75
N ARG A 11 -2.22 -67.73 24.71
CA ARG A 11 -3.64 -67.97 24.47
C ARG A 11 -4.04 -69.23 25.25
N SER A 12 -5.26 -69.29 25.76
CA SER A 12 -6.23 -70.35 25.40
C SER A 12 -7.57 -70.18 26.11
N ASN A 13 -8.60 -70.60 25.38
CA ASN A 13 -10.03 -70.69 25.63
C ASN A 13 -10.46 -71.22 27.00
N ASP A 14 -11.67 -70.85 27.44
CA ASP A 14 -12.76 -71.83 27.62
C ASP A 14 -14.16 -71.18 27.85
N ASN A 15 -15.10 -71.58 26.99
CA ASN A 15 -16.52 -71.98 27.16
C ASN A 15 -17.51 -71.28 28.15
N GLU A 16 -18.60 -70.78 27.53
CA GLU A 16 -20.05 -70.90 27.87
C GLU A 16 -20.63 -70.28 29.17
N PRO A 17 -21.98 -70.08 29.32
CA PRO A 17 -23.11 -70.01 28.36
C PRO A 17 -24.11 -68.84 28.62
N GLU A 18 -25.21 -68.84 27.86
CA GLU A 18 -26.37 -67.93 27.81
C GLU A 18 -27.07 -67.56 29.15
N SER A 19 -27.59 -66.32 29.24
CA SER A 19 -28.93 -66.04 29.79
C SER A 19 -29.49 -64.67 29.36
N LYS A 20 -30.69 -64.66 28.77
CA LYS A 20 -31.53 -63.47 28.49
C LYS A 20 -31.84 -62.68 29.77
N PRO A 21 -32.16 -61.37 29.68
CA PRO A 21 -33.58 -61.00 29.72
C PRO A 21 -33.98 -59.74 28.92
N GLU A 22 -35.19 -59.77 28.36
CA GLU A 22 -36.10 -58.62 28.16
C GLU A 22 -37.24 -58.74 29.19
N PRO A 23 -38.14 -57.75 29.39
CA PRO A 23 -38.05 -56.29 29.29
C PRO A 23 -38.67 -55.59 30.53
N ILE A 24 -38.37 -54.30 30.78
CA ILE A 24 -39.22 -53.45 31.64
C ILE A 24 -39.47 -52.09 30.97
N LYS A 25 -40.74 -51.85 30.62
CA LYS A 25 -41.32 -50.56 30.25
C LYS A 25 -41.51 -49.70 31.51
N GLY A 26 -41.23 -48.39 31.44
CA GLY A 26 -41.77 -47.46 32.43
C GLY A 26 -41.17 -46.05 32.50
N PHE A 27 -41.74 -45.15 31.69
CA PHE A 27 -42.00 -43.73 31.97
C PHE A 27 -40.92 -42.61 31.81
N LYS A 28 -41.26 -41.77 30.81
CA LYS A 28 -41.40 -40.29 30.79
C LYS A 28 -40.23 -39.43 30.31
N LEU A 29 -40.46 -38.90 29.10
CA LEU A 29 -39.88 -37.68 28.53
C LEU A 29 -39.87 -36.54 29.55
N ILE A 30 -38.70 -35.97 29.78
CA ILE A 30 -38.57 -34.55 30.08
C ILE A 30 -38.40 -33.86 28.72
N LYS A 31 -39.42 -33.10 28.32
CA LYS A 31 -39.30 -32.11 27.25
C LYS A 31 -38.27 -31.08 27.70
N LEU A 32 -37.14 -30.98 26.99
CA LEU A 32 -36.42 -29.72 26.92
C LEU A 32 -37.13 -28.88 25.86
N GLU A 33 -37.81 -27.84 26.31
CA GLU A 33 -38.36 -26.79 25.46
C GLU A 33 -37.22 -26.10 24.68
N PRO A 34 -37.51 -25.58 23.47
CA PRO A 34 -36.53 -24.83 22.71
C PRO A 34 -36.13 -23.59 23.49
N ILE A 35 -34.82 -23.39 23.66
CA ILE A 35 -34.30 -22.09 24.08
C ILE A 35 -34.42 -21.19 22.85
N ASP A 36 -35.40 -20.29 22.90
CA ASP A 36 -35.57 -19.18 21.98
C ASP A 36 -34.33 -18.27 22.00
N ASP A 37 -33.89 -17.94 20.79
CA ASP A 37 -33.22 -16.72 20.32
C ASP A 37 -32.23 -16.02 21.26
N TYR A 38 -30.93 -16.26 20.99
CA TYR A 38 -29.93 -15.20 21.07
C TYR A 38 -29.67 -14.70 19.64
N GLU A 39 -30.15 -13.48 19.38
CA GLU A 39 -30.01 -12.73 18.13
C GLU A 39 -28.53 -12.65 17.70
N GLU A 40 -28.24 -13.17 16.51
CA GLU A 40 -27.04 -12.84 15.75
C GLU A 40 -27.16 -11.39 15.27
N ASP A 41 -26.28 -10.51 15.76
CA ASP A 41 -26.09 -9.14 15.25
C ASP A 41 -25.67 -9.21 13.77
N SER A 42 -26.63 -9.05 12.87
CA SER A 42 -26.39 -8.77 11.46
C SER A 42 -26.08 -7.29 11.27
N ASP A 43 -24.89 -6.95 10.77
CA ASP A 43 -24.68 -5.67 10.09
C ASP A 43 -23.96 -5.91 8.76
N SER A 44 -24.64 -5.49 7.70
CA SER A 44 -24.59 -6.08 6.37
C SER A 44 -23.79 -5.24 5.38
N THR A 45 -22.67 -5.78 4.90
CA THR A 45 -22.32 -5.72 3.47
C THR A 45 -23.02 -6.90 2.77
N PRO A 46 -23.47 -6.76 1.50
CA PRO A 46 -24.18 -7.85 0.84
C PRO A 46 -23.23 -9.06 0.78
N PRO A 47 -23.58 -10.21 1.40
CA PRO A 47 -22.77 -11.39 1.23
C PRO A 47 -22.81 -11.75 -0.26
N SER A 48 -21.63 -11.96 -0.85
CA SER A 48 -21.51 -12.71 -2.10
C SER A 48 -22.39 -13.96 -1.98
N PRO A 49 -23.29 -14.23 -2.93
CA PRO A 49 -24.14 -15.40 -2.84
C PRO A 49 -23.24 -16.63 -2.96
N ARG A 50 -23.54 -17.65 -2.13
CA ARG A 50 -23.04 -19.04 -2.18
C ARG A 50 -21.89 -19.33 -1.22
N VAL A 51 -22.22 -20.04 -0.13
CA VAL A 51 -21.61 -21.32 0.34
C VAL A 51 -22.57 -22.07 1.30
N LYS A 52 -23.73 -21.52 1.71
CA LYS A 52 -24.74 -22.28 2.52
C LYS A 52 -25.43 -23.47 1.81
N HIS A 53 -25.09 -23.82 0.57
CA HIS A 53 -25.81 -24.81 -0.24
C HIS A 53 -25.41 -26.29 -0.06
N LYS A 54 -24.39 -26.64 0.75
CA LYS A 54 -23.97 -28.06 0.94
C LYS A 54 -25.08 -28.96 1.52
N ARG A 55 -25.91 -28.44 2.44
CA ARG A 55 -26.93 -29.24 3.16
C ARG A 55 -28.31 -29.28 2.48
N GLN A 56 -28.79 -28.19 1.89
CA GLN A 56 -30.16 -28.14 1.33
C GLN A 56 -30.34 -28.93 0.02
N CYS A 57 -29.37 -28.90 -0.91
CA CYS A 57 -29.50 -29.63 -2.19
C CYS A 57 -29.40 -31.15 -2.00
N ALA A 58 -28.52 -31.62 -1.11
CA ALA A 58 -28.38 -33.04 -0.77
C ALA A 58 -29.66 -33.61 -0.14
N GLU A 59 -30.35 -32.87 0.74
CA GLU A 59 -31.63 -33.29 1.30
C GLU A 59 -32.75 -33.41 0.26
N VAL A 60 -32.82 -32.47 -0.70
CA VAL A 60 -33.82 -32.48 -1.77
C VAL A 60 -33.57 -33.62 -2.76
N ALA A 61 -32.30 -33.85 -3.15
CA ALA A 61 -31.92 -34.97 -4.01
C ALA A 61 -32.17 -36.32 -3.32
N MET A 62 -31.83 -36.44 -2.02
CA MET A 62 -32.09 -37.66 -1.23
C MET A 62 -33.60 -37.90 -1.03
N LYS A 63 -34.43 -36.86 -0.93
CA LYS A 63 -35.90 -36.99 -0.94
C LYS A 63 -36.41 -37.52 -2.28
N ARG A 64 -35.89 -37.05 -3.43
CA ARG A 64 -36.22 -37.58 -4.76
C ARG A 64 -35.78 -39.03 -4.95
N ILE A 65 -34.57 -39.38 -4.53
CA ILE A 65 -34.05 -40.76 -4.59
C ILE A 65 -34.89 -41.70 -3.72
N LYS A 66 -35.29 -41.27 -2.52
CA LYS A 66 -36.20 -42.05 -1.67
C LYS A 66 -37.58 -42.27 -2.31
N LEU A 67 -38.04 -41.36 -3.17
CA LEU A 67 -39.28 -41.53 -3.93
C LEU A 67 -39.11 -42.48 -5.13
N GLU A 68 -37.95 -42.49 -5.78
CA GLU A 68 -37.63 -43.39 -6.90
C GLU A 68 -37.34 -44.85 -6.47
N ILE A 69 -36.84 -45.06 -5.26
CA ILE A 69 -36.44 -46.39 -4.74
C ILE A 69 -37.61 -47.17 -4.10
N GLN A 70 -38.80 -46.56 -3.90
CA GLN A 70 -39.93 -47.29 -3.32
C GLN A 70 -40.48 -48.37 -4.27
N PRO A 71 -40.46 -49.65 -3.88
CA PRO A 71 -41.04 -50.71 -4.70
C PRO A 71 -42.56 -50.73 -4.50
N GLY A 72 -43.31 -50.48 -5.58
CA GLY A 72 -44.70 -50.93 -5.64
C GLY A 72 -45.83 -49.89 -5.72
N GLN A 73 -45.62 -48.68 -6.22
CA GLN A 73 -46.73 -47.84 -6.70
C GLN A 73 -46.41 -47.21 -8.07
N SER A 74 -46.50 -48.03 -9.11
CA SER A 74 -46.59 -47.54 -10.48
C SER A 74 -48.01 -47.03 -10.74
N ASP A 75 -48.24 -45.72 -10.61
CA ASP A 75 -49.35 -45.09 -11.33
C ASP A 75 -48.84 -44.74 -12.74
N ILE A 76 -49.08 -45.67 -13.68
CA ILE A 76 -48.58 -45.66 -15.07
C ILE A 76 -49.19 -44.51 -15.91
N SER A 77 -49.96 -43.60 -15.32
CA SER A 77 -50.80 -42.66 -16.07
C SER A 77 -50.37 -41.18 -16.08
N LYS A 78 -49.29 -40.76 -15.39
CA LYS A 78 -48.92 -39.31 -15.33
C LYS A 78 -47.50 -38.91 -15.71
N ASP A 79 -46.61 -39.83 -16.09
CA ASP A 79 -45.22 -39.50 -16.45
C ASP A 79 -44.98 -39.22 -17.95
N LYS A 80 -45.95 -38.57 -18.61
CA LYS A 80 -45.80 -38.09 -20.01
C LYS A 80 -45.37 -36.62 -20.12
N ARG A 81 -44.98 -35.95 -19.03
CA ARG A 81 -44.54 -34.54 -19.07
C ARG A 81 -43.26 -34.28 -18.28
N ASN A 82 -42.21 -35.05 -18.54
CA ASN A 82 -40.81 -34.62 -18.41
C ASN A 82 -39.99 -35.30 -19.51
N GLY A 83 -40.28 -34.92 -20.77
CA GLY A 83 -39.54 -35.36 -21.95
C GLY A 83 -38.17 -34.69 -22.08
N ALA A 84 -37.27 -34.94 -21.13
CA ALA A 84 -35.87 -34.52 -21.22
C ALA A 84 -34.89 -35.73 -21.26
N GLU A 85 -35.21 -36.86 -20.63
CA GLU A 85 -34.30 -38.02 -20.61
C GLU A 85 -34.35 -38.90 -21.87
N SER A 86 -35.46 -38.87 -22.63
CA SER A 86 -35.62 -39.66 -23.87
C SER A 86 -34.92 -39.09 -25.11
N ARG A 87 -34.20 -37.96 -24.95
CA ARG A 87 -33.46 -37.27 -26.02
C ARG A 87 -31.94 -37.29 -25.86
N GLU A 88 -31.39 -37.92 -24.83
CA GLU A 88 -29.94 -38.21 -24.76
C GLU A 88 -29.52 -39.39 -25.67
N GLY A 89 -30.32 -39.66 -26.70
CA GLY A 89 -30.31 -40.86 -27.49
C GLY A 89 -29.15 -40.90 -28.47
N SER A 90 -28.31 -41.91 -28.29
CA SER A 90 -27.62 -42.57 -29.40
C SER A 90 -26.47 -41.78 -30.07
N CYS A 91 -25.48 -42.47 -30.62
CA CYS A 91 -24.27 -41.87 -31.17
C CYS A 91 -24.56 -41.25 -32.54
N ASP A 92 -25.25 -40.12 -32.54
CA ASP A 92 -25.64 -39.34 -33.72
C ASP A 92 -24.65 -38.19 -34.02
N ARG A 93 -23.52 -38.14 -33.29
CA ARG A 93 -22.46 -37.15 -33.53
C ARG A 93 -21.82 -37.39 -34.89
N SER A 94 -21.94 -36.41 -35.78
CA SER A 94 -21.51 -36.46 -37.19
C SER A 94 -19.99 -36.65 -37.37
N ASP A 95 -19.21 -36.40 -36.31
CA ASP A 95 -17.76 -36.47 -36.28
C ASP A 95 -17.22 -37.74 -35.60
N CYS A 96 -18.07 -38.74 -35.36
CA CYS A 96 -17.73 -40.03 -34.76
C CYS A 96 -17.51 -41.13 -35.80
N ALA A 97 -16.68 -42.12 -35.49
CA ALA A 97 -16.34 -43.21 -36.41
C ALA A 97 -17.58 -44.05 -36.79
N LEU A 98 -17.62 -44.52 -38.05
CA LEU A 98 -18.71 -45.39 -38.55
C LEU A 98 -18.74 -46.72 -37.78
N GLN A 99 -17.58 -47.29 -37.49
CA GLN A 99 -17.43 -48.50 -36.69
C GLN A 99 -17.43 -48.18 -35.19
N LYS A 100 -18.39 -48.74 -34.44
CA LYS A 100 -18.56 -48.50 -33.00
C LYS A 100 -18.44 -49.82 -32.24
N THR A 101 -17.64 -49.84 -31.18
CA THR A 101 -17.42 -51.02 -30.33
C THR A 101 -17.86 -50.74 -28.90
N CYS A 102 -18.65 -51.64 -28.33
CA CYS A 102 -19.10 -51.56 -26.94
C CYS A 102 -17.91 -51.79 -26.02
N SER A 103 -17.65 -50.82 -25.17
CA SER A 103 -16.46 -50.82 -24.34
C SER A 103 -16.66 -51.46 -22.96
N LEU A 104 -17.90 -51.79 -22.59
CA LEU A 104 -18.22 -52.47 -21.33
C LEU A 104 -18.30 -53.99 -21.49
N ALA A 105 -18.98 -54.47 -22.54
CA ALA A 105 -19.22 -55.89 -22.78
C ALA A 105 -19.69 -56.71 -21.55
N ILE A 106 -20.46 -56.08 -20.65
CA ILE A 106 -20.88 -56.66 -19.36
C ILE A 106 -22.10 -57.58 -19.46
N ASN A 107 -22.85 -57.50 -20.56
CA ASN A 107 -24.04 -58.30 -20.82
C ASN A 107 -23.75 -59.36 -21.88
N PRO A 108 -24.18 -60.63 -21.71
CA PRO A 108 -23.98 -61.69 -22.70
C PRO A 108 -24.50 -61.37 -24.11
N ASN A 109 -25.54 -60.54 -24.21
CA ASN A 109 -26.13 -60.08 -25.48
C ASN A 109 -25.53 -58.74 -25.95
N CYS A 110 -24.29 -58.43 -25.56
CA CYS A 110 -23.60 -57.22 -25.99
C CYS A 110 -23.51 -57.15 -27.52
N LEU A 111 -23.83 -56.00 -28.09
CA LEU A 111 -23.72 -55.76 -29.54
C LEU A 111 -22.27 -55.75 -30.08
N GLN A 112 -21.27 -55.92 -29.22
CA GLN A 112 -19.84 -55.93 -29.55
C GLN A 112 -19.46 -54.78 -30.49
N THR A 113 -19.12 -55.08 -31.75
CA THR A 113 -18.79 -54.09 -32.78
C THR A 113 -19.85 -54.08 -33.88
N LEU A 114 -20.42 -52.91 -34.16
CA LEU A 114 -21.30 -52.71 -35.32
C LEU A 114 -20.67 -51.69 -36.29
N THR A 115 -20.84 -51.95 -37.59
CA THR A 115 -20.35 -51.11 -38.70
C THR A 115 -21.41 -50.17 -39.28
N ASP A 116 -22.64 -50.18 -38.74
CA ASP A 116 -23.76 -49.46 -39.32
C ASP A 116 -23.90 -48.02 -38.81
N ALA A 117 -24.20 -47.12 -39.76
CA ALA A 117 -24.33 -45.67 -39.56
C ALA A 117 -25.50 -45.24 -38.66
N CYS A 118 -26.32 -46.16 -38.14
CA CYS A 118 -27.44 -45.82 -37.27
C CYS A 118 -26.97 -45.66 -35.82
N GLY A 119 -26.86 -44.41 -35.34
CA GLY A 119 -26.42 -44.07 -33.99
C GLY A 119 -27.25 -44.70 -32.86
N LYS A 120 -28.50 -45.15 -33.17
CA LYS A 120 -29.56 -45.62 -32.24
C LYS A 120 -29.15 -46.72 -31.25
N ASN A 121 -28.13 -47.51 -31.56
CA ASN A 121 -27.75 -48.69 -30.79
C ASN A 121 -26.57 -48.47 -29.82
N PHE A 122 -25.94 -47.29 -29.84
CA PHE A 122 -24.78 -47.00 -29.01
C PHE A 122 -24.91 -45.65 -28.31
N TYR A 123 -24.68 -45.62 -27.01
CA TYR A 123 -24.50 -44.41 -26.24
C TYR A 123 -23.06 -43.91 -26.38
N HIS A 124 -22.92 -42.66 -26.81
CA HIS A 124 -21.65 -41.98 -26.96
C HIS A 124 -21.05 -41.61 -25.59
N ILE A 125 -19.84 -42.06 -25.33
CA ILE A 125 -19.03 -41.59 -24.20
C ILE A 125 -18.00 -40.60 -24.74
N THR A 126 -17.24 -41.00 -25.76
CA THR A 126 -16.30 -40.16 -26.52
C THR A 126 -16.12 -40.70 -27.94
N LYS A 127 -15.34 -40.03 -28.81
CA LYS A 127 -15.07 -40.53 -30.18
C LYS A 127 -14.52 -41.96 -30.26
N GLY A 128 -13.82 -42.44 -29.23
CA GLY A 128 -13.26 -43.79 -29.19
C GLY A 128 -14.02 -44.76 -28.28
N GLU A 129 -15.02 -44.27 -27.54
CA GLU A 129 -15.71 -45.02 -26.48
C GLU A 129 -17.22 -44.99 -26.68
N HIS A 130 -17.80 -46.18 -26.74
CA HIS A 130 -19.23 -46.33 -26.93
C HIS A 130 -19.75 -47.46 -26.06
N VAL A 131 -21.01 -47.34 -25.66
CA VAL A 131 -21.68 -48.36 -24.85
C VAL A 131 -22.92 -48.79 -25.60
N CYS A 132 -23.02 -50.07 -25.94
CA CYS A 132 -24.21 -50.54 -26.63
C CYS A 132 -25.45 -50.41 -25.74
N SER A 133 -26.62 -50.22 -26.34
CA SER A 133 -27.87 -50.00 -25.62
C SER A 133 -28.18 -51.11 -24.62
N VAL A 134 -27.88 -52.37 -24.98
CA VAL A 134 -28.05 -53.54 -24.10
C VAL A 134 -27.21 -53.43 -22.82
N CYS A 135 -25.93 -53.09 -22.93
CA CYS A 135 -25.05 -52.94 -21.76
C CYS A 135 -25.38 -51.66 -20.96
N TYR A 136 -25.83 -50.60 -21.62
CA TYR A 136 -26.24 -49.36 -20.96
C TYR A 136 -27.48 -49.59 -20.10
N ASP A 137 -28.48 -50.27 -20.65
CA ASP A 137 -29.73 -50.61 -19.96
C ASP A 137 -29.53 -51.50 -18.74
N ASP A 138 -28.56 -52.43 -18.80
CA ASP A 138 -28.24 -53.36 -17.71
C ASP A 138 -27.69 -52.67 -16.44
N ILE A 139 -27.31 -51.39 -16.55
CA ILE A 139 -26.79 -50.55 -15.47
C ILE A 139 -27.89 -49.80 -14.72
N TRP A 140 -28.88 -49.25 -15.42
CA TRP A 140 -29.83 -48.31 -14.78
C TRP A 140 -31.27 -48.83 -14.72
N LYS A 141 -31.66 -49.77 -15.59
CA LYS A 141 -33.02 -50.31 -15.59
C LYS A 141 -33.24 -51.24 -14.40
N TYR A 142 -34.39 -51.07 -13.75
CA TYR A 142 -34.79 -51.88 -12.60
C TYR A 142 -34.89 -53.37 -12.96
N GLY A 143 -34.41 -54.25 -12.07
CA GLY A 143 -34.40 -55.71 -12.28
C GLY A 143 -33.20 -56.27 -13.04
N HIS A 144 -32.29 -55.41 -13.51
CA HIS A 144 -31.06 -55.80 -14.19
C HIS A 144 -29.85 -55.95 -13.24
N LYS A 145 -28.82 -56.68 -13.71
CA LYS A 145 -27.72 -57.17 -12.86
C LYS A 145 -26.93 -56.08 -12.13
N TYR A 146 -26.74 -54.91 -12.74
CA TYR A 146 -25.89 -53.84 -12.18
C TYR A 146 -26.70 -52.64 -11.62
N CYS A 147 -28.03 -52.71 -11.65
CA CYS A 147 -28.92 -51.64 -11.17
C CYS A 147 -28.70 -51.29 -9.69
N GLN A 148 -28.49 -52.29 -8.83
CA GLN A 148 -28.23 -52.04 -7.40
C GLN A 148 -26.90 -51.31 -7.18
N GLN A 149 -25.84 -51.69 -7.90
CA GLN A 149 -24.54 -51.02 -7.80
C GLN A 149 -24.62 -49.56 -8.27
N PHE A 150 -25.40 -49.30 -9.33
CA PHE A 150 -25.67 -47.93 -9.79
C PHE A 150 -26.49 -47.13 -8.77
N ALA A 151 -27.48 -47.74 -8.12
CA ALA A 151 -28.27 -47.10 -7.07
C ALA A 151 -27.42 -46.75 -5.83
N ASP A 152 -26.55 -47.66 -5.38
CA ASP A 152 -25.64 -47.43 -4.26
C ASP A 152 -24.65 -46.29 -4.59
N TRP A 153 -24.10 -46.30 -5.81
CA TRP A 153 -23.26 -45.21 -6.34
C TRP A 153 -23.99 -43.87 -6.37
N LYS A 154 -25.26 -43.85 -6.83
CA LYS A 154 -26.12 -42.66 -6.93
C LYS A 154 -26.30 -41.99 -5.56
N VAL A 155 -26.46 -42.78 -4.49
CA VAL A 155 -26.60 -42.28 -3.12
C VAL A 155 -25.33 -41.56 -2.65
N VAL A 156 -24.15 -42.11 -2.92
CA VAL A 156 -22.87 -41.47 -2.56
C VAL A 156 -22.68 -40.20 -3.39
N TRP A 157 -22.96 -40.27 -4.69
CA TRP A 157 -22.85 -39.14 -5.62
C TRP A 157 -23.69 -37.94 -5.15
N CYS A 158 -24.98 -38.14 -4.85
CA CYS A 158 -25.88 -37.05 -4.44
C CYS A 158 -25.56 -36.40 -3.09
N LYS A 159 -24.75 -37.04 -2.24
CA LYS A 159 -24.27 -36.42 -0.99
C LYS A 159 -23.11 -35.44 -1.23
N MET A 160 -22.35 -35.63 -2.31
CA MET A 160 -21.02 -35.04 -2.48
C MET A 160 -20.83 -34.32 -3.84
N SER A 161 -21.86 -34.30 -4.70
CA SER A 161 -21.87 -33.67 -6.03
C SER A 161 -23.10 -32.81 -6.26
N ARG A 162 -22.98 -31.78 -7.12
CA ARG A 162 -24.11 -30.99 -7.64
C ARG A 162 -24.64 -31.48 -9.00
N CYS A 163 -23.83 -32.23 -9.75
CA CYS A 163 -24.24 -32.82 -11.02
C CYS A 163 -25.30 -33.92 -10.83
N PHE A 164 -26.27 -33.99 -11.76
CA PHE A 164 -27.25 -35.07 -11.75
C PHE A 164 -26.56 -36.41 -12.08
N PRO A 165 -26.78 -37.46 -11.28
CA PRO A 165 -26.16 -38.76 -11.48
C PRO A 165 -26.73 -39.47 -12.72
N THR A 166 -25.91 -39.63 -13.76
CA THR A 166 -26.29 -40.33 -14.99
C THR A 166 -25.49 -41.62 -15.17
N PRO A 167 -26.00 -42.62 -15.93
CA PRO A 167 -25.23 -43.81 -16.25
C PRO A 167 -23.95 -43.48 -17.03
N ARG A 168 -23.89 -42.36 -17.77
CA ARG A 168 -22.66 -41.91 -18.45
C ARG A 168 -21.52 -41.59 -17.47
N PHE A 169 -21.80 -40.88 -16.37
CA PHE A 169 -20.80 -40.64 -15.31
C PHE A 169 -20.33 -41.95 -14.66
N PHE A 170 -21.24 -42.90 -14.49
CA PHE A 170 -20.92 -44.24 -13.97
C PHE A 170 -20.05 -45.05 -14.96
N VAL A 171 -20.27 -44.90 -16.27
CA VAL A 171 -19.60 -45.69 -17.32
C VAL A 171 -18.27 -45.10 -17.81
N GLN A 172 -18.08 -43.78 -17.76
CA GLN A 172 -16.81 -43.13 -18.10
C GLN A 172 -15.62 -43.66 -17.27
N LEU A 173 -15.91 -44.43 -16.23
CA LEU A 173 -14.99 -45.22 -15.43
C LEU A 173 -14.28 -46.39 -16.16
N ALA A 174 -14.16 -46.48 -17.50
CA ALA A 174 -13.71 -47.75 -18.12
C ALA A 174 -12.76 -47.85 -19.36
N ILE A 175 -12.40 -46.84 -20.19
CA ILE A 175 -11.95 -47.18 -21.58
C ILE A 175 -10.96 -46.18 -22.27
N ASP A 176 -9.84 -46.52 -22.97
CA ASP A 176 -8.57 -45.71 -23.22
C ASP A 176 -8.22 -45.09 -24.64
N ALA A 177 -7.64 -43.83 -24.85
CA ALA A 177 -7.54 -42.86 -26.05
C ALA A 177 -6.22 -42.22 -26.44
N ARG A 178 -6.18 -41.79 -27.73
CA ARG A 178 -5.26 -40.79 -28.30
C ARG A 178 -5.95 -39.84 -29.31
N ASN A 179 -6.27 -38.59 -28.91
CA ASN A 179 -6.44 -37.39 -29.80
C ASN A 179 -6.62 -36.11 -28.94
N PRO A 180 -5.94 -34.97 -29.23
CA PRO A 180 -6.06 -33.73 -28.45
C PRO A 180 -7.44 -33.01 -28.52
N ASN A 181 -8.25 -33.19 -29.57
CA ASN A 181 -9.61 -32.63 -29.66
C ASN A 181 -10.69 -33.52 -29.02
N TRP A 182 -10.27 -34.55 -28.29
CA TRP A 182 -11.15 -35.54 -27.67
C TRP A 182 -12.09 -34.93 -26.62
N ILE A 183 -11.68 -33.88 -25.92
CA ILE A 183 -12.48 -33.28 -24.84
C ILE A 183 -13.84 -32.73 -25.31
N LEU A 184 -13.89 -32.10 -26.49
CA LEU A 184 -15.13 -31.60 -27.10
C LEU A 184 -16.07 -32.74 -27.51
N SER A 185 -15.52 -33.95 -27.62
CA SER A 185 -16.28 -35.16 -27.91
C SER A 185 -16.74 -35.90 -26.66
N ALA A 186 -16.24 -35.59 -25.47
CA ALA A 186 -16.69 -36.25 -24.25
C ALA A 186 -18.14 -35.87 -23.94
N SER A 187 -18.95 -36.82 -23.47
CA SER A 187 -20.33 -36.55 -23.03
C SER A 187 -20.40 -35.93 -21.63
N VAL A 188 -19.35 -36.10 -20.82
CA VAL A 188 -19.19 -35.61 -19.45
C VAL A 188 -17.70 -35.37 -19.13
N ALA A 189 -17.39 -34.46 -18.20
CA ALA A 189 -16.00 -34.15 -17.82
C ALA A 189 -15.36 -35.29 -17.00
N PRO A 190 -14.15 -35.77 -17.35
CA PRO A 190 -13.45 -36.80 -16.58
C PRO A 190 -12.93 -36.25 -15.24
N LEU A 191 -13.31 -36.92 -14.14
CA LEU A 191 -12.94 -36.55 -12.77
C LEU A 191 -11.81 -37.44 -12.23
N LEU A 192 -10.96 -36.91 -11.36
CA LEU A 192 -9.87 -37.66 -10.72
C LEU A 192 -10.39 -38.50 -9.54
N HIS A 193 -9.89 -39.73 -9.39
CA HIS A 193 -10.27 -40.65 -8.32
C HIS A 193 -9.20 -40.70 -7.24
N ASN A 194 -9.58 -40.76 -5.97
CA ASN A 194 -8.63 -40.85 -4.85
C ASN A 194 -7.46 -39.83 -4.95
N SER A 195 -7.73 -38.63 -5.48
CA SER A 195 -6.70 -37.60 -5.56
C SER A 195 -6.28 -37.20 -4.14
N PRO A 196 -4.98 -37.02 -3.88
CA PRO A 196 -4.49 -36.43 -2.63
C PRO A 196 -5.15 -35.09 -2.27
N SER A 197 -5.68 -34.36 -3.26
CA SER A 197 -6.44 -33.12 -3.06
C SER A 197 -7.65 -33.26 -2.14
N LEU A 198 -8.14 -34.48 -1.91
CA LEU A 198 -9.17 -34.77 -0.91
C LEU A 198 -8.79 -34.28 0.49
N TYR A 199 -7.50 -34.30 0.85
CA TYR A 199 -7.02 -33.83 2.16
C TYR A 199 -7.47 -32.40 2.48
N TYR A 200 -7.34 -31.49 1.50
CA TYR A 200 -7.71 -30.08 1.69
C TYR A 200 -9.16 -29.77 1.29
N LEU A 201 -9.72 -30.49 0.32
CA LEU A 201 -10.95 -30.05 -0.37
C LEU A 201 -12.23 -30.76 0.08
N ARG A 202 -12.15 -31.94 0.69
CA ARG A 202 -13.32 -32.78 1.00
C ARG A 202 -14.36 -32.05 1.85
N ASP A 203 -13.92 -31.40 2.92
CA ASP A 203 -14.83 -30.83 3.90
C ASP A 203 -15.37 -29.47 3.44
N HIS A 204 -14.63 -28.74 2.61
CA HIS A 204 -14.97 -27.38 2.19
C HIS A 204 -15.68 -27.30 0.82
N TYR A 205 -15.40 -28.20 -0.13
CA TYR A 205 -15.87 -28.12 -1.51
C TYR A 205 -16.75 -29.30 -1.97
N TYR A 206 -17.59 -29.08 -2.97
CA TYR A 206 -18.20 -30.18 -3.73
C TYR A 206 -17.15 -30.79 -4.66
N LEU A 207 -17.00 -32.11 -4.64
CA LEU A 207 -15.83 -32.77 -5.23
C LEU A 207 -15.79 -32.66 -6.76
N ASP A 208 -16.96 -32.74 -7.40
CA ASP A 208 -17.13 -32.59 -8.84
C ASP A 208 -16.78 -31.17 -9.34
N GLU A 209 -17.11 -30.13 -8.57
CA GLU A 209 -16.78 -28.72 -8.91
C GLU A 209 -15.26 -28.43 -8.90
N VAL A 210 -14.46 -29.28 -8.24
CA VAL A 210 -13.00 -29.16 -8.15
C VAL A 210 -12.25 -30.25 -8.92
N GLY A 211 -12.96 -30.98 -9.79
CA GLY A 211 -12.38 -31.99 -10.69
C GLY A 211 -12.12 -33.36 -10.05
N LEU A 212 -12.78 -33.67 -8.93
CA LEU A 212 -12.64 -34.93 -8.18
C LEU A 212 -13.92 -35.77 -8.23
N SER A 213 -13.79 -37.09 -8.28
CA SER A 213 -14.94 -38.00 -8.29
C SER A 213 -15.45 -38.23 -6.86
N PRO A 214 -16.74 -37.97 -6.59
CA PRO A 214 -17.32 -38.21 -5.28
C PRO A 214 -17.52 -39.68 -4.92
N ALA A 215 -17.57 -40.57 -5.92
CA ALA A 215 -17.90 -41.98 -5.75
C ALA A 215 -16.75 -42.85 -5.25
N VAL A 216 -15.51 -42.36 -5.33
CA VAL A 216 -14.30 -43.09 -4.97
C VAL A 216 -13.44 -42.20 -4.07
N ALA A 217 -14.06 -41.49 -3.13
CA ALA A 217 -13.38 -40.61 -2.19
C ALA A 217 -13.12 -41.36 -0.87
N SER A 218 -12.18 -42.32 -0.88
CA SER A 218 -11.73 -43.02 0.33
C SER A 218 -10.47 -42.34 0.88
N TYR A 219 -10.65 -41.38 1.78
CA TYR A 219 -9.58 -40.79 2.57
C TYR A 219 -9.95 -40.90 4.05
N THR A 220 -9.07 -41.46 4.89
CA THR A 220 -9.35 -41.71 6.31
C THR A 220 -9.14 -40.48 7.19
N GLY A 221 -8.49 -39.41 6.69
CA GLY A 221 -8.39 -38.12 7.40
C GLY A 221 -7.44 -38.09 8.59
N GLU A 222 -6.76 -39.19 8.91
CA GLU A 222 -5.96 -39.34 10.15
C GLU A 222 -4.46 -39.04 9.98
N GLU A 223 -3.97 -38.81 8.75
CA GLU A 223 -2.55 -38.52 8.52
C GLU A 223 -2.22 -37.05 8.77
N LYS A 224 -1.47 -36.78 9.84
CA LYS A 224 -0.90 -35.46 10.10
C LYS A 224 0.30 -35.23 9.17
N LEU A 225 0.15 -34.35 8.19
CA LEU A 225 1.22 -34.02 7.26
C LEU A 225 2.31 -33.14 7.91
N PRO A 226 3.59 -33.32 7.57
CA PRO A 226 4.69 -32.50 8.07
C PRO A 226 4.50 -30.98 7.84
N SER A 227 3.88 -30.61 6.73
CA SER A 227 3.67 -29.21 6.32
C SER A 227 2.38 -28.57 6.83
N SER A 228 1.51 -29.33 7.49
CA SER A 228 0.17 -28.88 7.94
C SER A 228 0.18 -27.67 8.87
N SER A 229 1.31 -27.39 9.53
CA SER A 229 1.48 -26.25 10.42
C SER A 229 1.80 -24.92 9.72
N PHE A 230 2.11 -24.94 8.43
CA PHE A 230 2.48 -23.74 7.67
C PHE A 230 2.02 -23.71 6.20
N MET A 231 1.40 -24.76 5.67
CA MET A 231 0.87 -24.81 4.30
C MET A 231 -0.66 -25.00 4.28
N ALA A 232 -1.34 -24.12 3.56
CA ALA A 232 -2.78 -24.09 3.31
C ALA A 232 -3.06 -23.53 1.89
N PRO A 233 -2.86 -24.33 0.83
CA PRO A 233 -2.76 -23.82 -0.55
C PRO A 233 -4.08 -23.36 -1.18
N PHE A 234 -5.22 -23.79 -0.65
CA PHE A 234 -6.53 -23.52 -1.25
C PHE A 234 -7.26 -22.48 -0.42
N HIS A 235 -7.90 -21.55 -1.13
CA HIS A 235 -8.74 -20.57 -0.47
C HIS A 235 -9.91 -21.30 0.19
N ILE A 236 -10.14 -21.03 1.47
CA ILE A 236 -11.35 -21.40 2.18
C ILE A 236 -12.07 -20.08 2.47
N PRO A 237 -13.34 -19.89 2.06
CA PRO A 237 -14.02 -18.59 2.13
C PRO A 237 -14.00 -17.92 3.50
N GLU A 238 -14.01 -18.71 4.56
CA GLU A 238 -13.99 -18.24 5.96
C GLU A 238 -12.60 -17.74 6.40
N GLU A 239 -11.53 -18.09 5.68
CA GLU A 239 -10.14 -17.82 6.04
C GLU A 239 -9.33 -17.27 4.85
N PRO A 240 -9.60 -16.02 4.40
CA PRO A 240 -8.84 -15.42 3.32
C PRO A 240 -7.39 -15.18 3.74
N MET A 241 -6.45 -15.76 3.00
CA MET A 241 -5.01 -15.57 3.22
C MET A 241 -4.25 -15.49 1.89
N ALA A 242 -3.04 -14.92 1.96
CA ALA A 242 -2.14 -14.83 0.81
C ALA A 242 -1.69 -16.21 0.32
N PHE A 243 -1.27 -16.27 -0.95
CA PHE A 243 -0.73 -17.48 -1.60
C PHE A 243 -1.69 -18.68 -1.62
N CYS A 244 -2.99 -18.40 -1.53
CA CYS A 244 -4.03 -19.37 -1.85
C CYS A 244 -4.49 -19.23 -3.30
N VAL A 245 -4.83 -20.36 -3.91
CA VAL A 245 -5.58 -20.41 -5.17
C VAL A 245 -7.00 -20.89 -4.92
N ARG A 246 -7.97 -20.44 -5.71
CA ARG A 246 -9.30 -21.04 -5.64
C ARG A 246 -9.30 -22.42 -6.31
N PRO A 247 -9.74 -23.50 -5.65
CA PRO A 247 -9.71 -24.84 -6.24
C PRO A 247 -10.76 -25.03 -7.35
N ASP A 248 -11.78 -24.18 -7.40
CA ASP A 248 -12.95 -24.24 -8.28
C ASP A 248 -12.93 -23.19 -9.40
N VAL A 249 -11.93 -22.30 -9.44
CA VAL A 249 -11.84 -21.23 -10.44
C VAL A 249 -10.41 -21.05 -10.94
N MET A 250 -10.26 -20.87 -12.26
CA MET A 250 -8.97 -20.55 -12.87
C MET A 250 -8.58 -19.11 -12.58
N GLU A 251 -7.32 -18.90 -12.18
CA GLU A 251 -6.74 -17.58 -11.99
C GLU A 251 -6.54 -16.86 -13.33
N HIS A 252 -6.41 -15.53 -13.30
CA HIS A 252 -6.30 -14.74 -14.53
C HIS A 252 -5.11 -15.16 -15.42
N ASP A 253 -3.97 -15.47 -14.81
CA ASP A 253 -2.78 -15.95 -15.54
C ASP A 253 -2.96 -17.36 -16.08
N GLU A 254 -3.74 -18.21 -15.41
CA GLU A 254 -4.09 -19.55 -15.88
C GLU A 254 -5.00 -19.44 -17.11
N LEU A 255 -6.01 -18.57 -17.09
CA LEU A 255 -6.91 -18.32 -18.23
C LEU A 255 -6.19 -17.74 -19.44
N ARG A 256 -5.24 -16.82 -19.22
CA ARG A 256 -4.42 -16.28 -20.32
C ARG A 256 -3.53 -17.35 -20.93
N ARG A 257 -3.01 -18.26 -20.11
CA ARG A 257 -2.11 -19.32 -20.59
C ARG A 257 -2.85 -20.47 -21.26
N PHE A 258 -4.01 -20.85 -20.72
CA PHE A 258 -4.80 -21.98 -21.16
C PHE A 258 -6.23 -21.57 -21.52
N PRO A 259 -6.42 -20.70 -22.52
CA PRO A 259 -7.74 -20.16 -22.89
C PRO A 259 -8.72 -21.24 -23.33
N GLN A 260 -8.23 -22.40 -23.78
CA GLN A 260 -9.07 -23.55 -24.17
C GLN A 260 -9.92 -24.10 -23.02
N TYR A 261 -9.55 -23.84 -21.76
CA TYR A 261 -10.30 -24.29 -20.58
C TYR A 261 -11.30 -23.26 -20.06
N SER A 262 -11.41 -22.08 -20.70
CA SER A 262 -12.34 -21.03 -20.26
C SER A 262 -13.81 -21.46 -20.27
N ALA A 263 -14.21 -22.31 -21.21
CA ALA A 263 -15.58 -22.84 -21.31
C ALA A 263 -15.82 -24.06 -20.40
N GLU A 264 -14.79 -24.88 -20.16
CA GLU A 264 -14.86 -26.10 -19.37
C GLU A 264 -13.59 -26.27 -18.52
N PRO A 265 -13.52 -25.60 -17.33
CA PRO A 265 -12.30 -25.51 -16.54
C PRO A 265 -12.07 -26.72 -15.62
N ILE A 266 -13.09 -27.55 -15.37
CA ILE A 266 -13.09 -28.57 -14.30
C ILE A 266 -11.87 -29.51 -14.39
N ILE A 267 -11.48 -29.88 -15.61
CA ILE A 267 -10.37 -30.82 -15.81
C ILE A 267 -9.02 -30.15 -15.53
N TYR A 268 -8.84 -28.91 -16.00
CA TYR A 268 -7.67 -28.12 -15.67
C TYR A 268 -7.54 -27.97 -14.16
N LEU A 269 -8.64 -27.63 -13.48
CA LEU A 269 -8.69 -27.44 -12.04
C LEU A 269 -8.32 -28.73 -11.30
N GLY A 270 -8.89 -29.89 -11.67
CA GLY A 270 -8.52 -31.17 -11.06
C GLY A 270 -7.02 -31.47 -11.18
N LEU A 271 -6.43 -31.25 -12.36
CA LEU A 271 -5.00 -31.48 -12.60
C LEU A 271 -4.11 -30.46 -11.88
N ARG A 272 -4.49 -29.18 -11.88
CA ARG A 272 -3.78 -28.12 -11.17
C ARG A 272 -3.81 -28.33 -9.66
N ASN A 273 -4.99 -28.67 -9.11
CA ASN A 273 -5.19 -28.96 -7.70
C ASN A 273 -4.35 -30.15 -7.25
N LEU A 274 -4.26 -31.20 -8.08
CA LEU A 274 -3.40 -32.36 -7.83
C LEU A 274 -1.93 -31.94 -7.64
N VAL A 275 -1.37 -31.17 -8.60
CA VAL A 275 0.04 -30.75 -8.55
C VAL A 275 0.32 -29.87 -7.33
N ILE A 276 -0.53 -28.87 -7.08
CA ILE A 276 -0.39 -27.98 -5.92
C ILE A 276 -0.49 -28.78 -4.62
N THR A 277 -1.43 -29.72 -4.53
CA THR A 277 -1.58 -30.55 -3.33
C THR A 277 -0.31 -31.33 -3.03
N LEU A 278 0.22 -32.06 -4.01
CA LEU A 278 1.40 -32.90 -3.83
C LEU A 278 2.61 -32.09 -3.35
N TRP A 279 2.83 -30.90 -3.93
CA TRP A 279 3.87 -29.98 -3.48
C TRP A 279 3.65 -29.53 -2.02
N ASN A 280 2.42 -29.15 -1.69
CA ASN A 280 2.11 -28.64 -0.35
C ASN A 280 2.15 -29.72 0.73
N MET A 281 1.92 -30.99 0.38
CA MET A 281 2.06 -32.11 1.32
C MET A 281 3.52 -32.42 1.68
N ASN A 282 4.44 -32.27 0.72
CA ASN A 282 5.87 -32.51 0.93
C ASN A 282 6.74 -31.45 0.20
N PRO A 283 6.86 -30.22 0.74
CA PRO A 283 7.65 -29.17 0.13
C PRO A 283 9.17 -29.32 0.35
N PHE A 284 9.64 -30.45 0.89
CA PHE A 284 11.05 -30.71 1.19
C PHE A 284 11.80 -31.39 0.05
N GLU A 285 11.07 -31.97 -0.89
CA GLU A 285 11.61 -32.66 -2.05
C GLU A 285 11.17 -31.98 -3.34
N TYR A 286 11.98 -32.14 -4.39
CA TYR A 286 11.60 -31.64 -5.71
C TYR A 286 10.44 -32.47 -6.27
N LEU A 287 9.26 -31.86 -6.39
CA LEU A 287 8.09 -32.49 -6.99
C LEU A 287 8.37 -32.75 -8.46
N THR A 288 8.41 -34.01 -8.85
CA THR A 288 8.61 -34.41 -10.25
C THR A 288 7.28 -34.66 -10.94
N PHE A 289 7.24 -34.46 -12.26
CA PHE A 289 6.08 -34.85 -13.05
C PHE A 289 5.75 -36.34 -12.95
N ASP A 290 6.75 -37.21 -12.86
CA ASP A 290 6.51 -38.66 -12.78
C ASP A 290 5.77 -39.00 -11.47
N HIS A 291 6.07 -38.28 -10.38
CA HIS A 291 5.31 -38.37 -9.13
C HIS A 291 3.86 -37.86 -9.29
N CYS A 292 3.64 -36.71 -9.95
CA CYS A 292 2.28 -36.23 -10.24
C CYS A 292 1.49 -37.23 -11.11
N LYS A 293 2.13 -37.82 -12.13
CA LYS A 293 1.53 -38.79 -13.05
C LYS A 293 1.10 -40.07 -12.34
N GLN A 294 1.85 -40.53 -11.33
CA GLN A 294 1.49 -41.69 -10.51
C GLN A 294 0.19 -41.47 -9.74
N HIS A 295 -0.07 -40.24 -9.29
CA HIS A 295 -1.27 -39.86 -8.54
C HIS A 295 -2.44 -39.38 -9.42
N LEU A 296 -2.22 -39.25 -10.73
CA LEU A 296 -3.29 -39.03 -11.69
C LEU A 296 -3.99 -40.36 -11.95
N ILE A 297 -5.03 -40.61 -11.15
CA ILE A 297 -5.93 -41.75 -11.29
C ILE A 297 -7.21 -41.26 -11.94
N SER A 298 -7.40 -41.66 -13.19
CA SER A 298 -8.61 -41.45 -13.96
C SER A 298 -8.82 -42.69 -14.80
N ARG A 299 -10.07 -43.02 -15.09
CA ARG A 299 -10.38 -44.20 -15.90
C ARG A 299 -10.62 -43.77 -17.34
N GLY A 300 -10.18 -44.63 -18.23
CA GLY A 300 -10.34 -44.46 -19.65
C GLY A 300 -9.41 -43.47 -20.36
N LEU A 301 -9.86 -43.06 -21.54
CA LEU A 301 -9.17 -42.47 -22.69
C LEU A 301 -8.70 -41.08 -22.30
N SER A 302 -9.53 -40.46 -21.48
CA SER A 302 -9.28 -39.25 -20.72
C SER A 302 -7.90 -39.24 -20.06
N ARG A 303 -7.43 -40.35 -19.47
CA ARG A 303 -6.20 -40.39 -18.68
C ARG A 303 -4.95 -40.11 -19.53
N VAL A 304 -4.86 -40.69 -20.72
CA VAL A 304 -3.69 -40.49 -21.59
C VAL A 304 -3.56 -39.02 -21.99
N TRP A 305 -4.67 -38.39 -22.32
CA TRP A 305 -4.72 -36.97 -22.62
C TRP A 305 -4.48 -36.10 -21.38
N GLN A 306 -5.10 -36.43 -20.24
CA GLN A 306 -4.87 -35.73 -18.96
C GLN A 306 -3.40 -35.79 -18.54
N ILE A 307 -2.65 -36.85 -18.86
CA ILE A 307 -1.20 -36.93 -18.63
C ILE A 307 -0.43 -35.93 -19.52
N GLN A 308 -0.86 -35.74 -20.77
CA GLN A 308 -0.27 -34.75 -21.67
C GLN A 308 -0.56 -33.32 -21.21
N GLU A 309 -1.77 -33.06 -20.73
CA GLU A 309 -2.14 -31.74 -20.19
C GLU A 309 -1.52 -31.49 -18.83
N LEU A 310 -1.45 -32.51 -17.96
CA LEU A 310 -0.74 -32.46 -16.68
C LEU A 310 0.71 -32.01 -16.89
N ARG A 311 1.37 -32.43 -17.99
CA ARG A 311 2.74 -32.00 -18.31
C ARG A 311 2.80 -30.49 -18.47
N LYS A 312 1.93 -29.93 -19.31
CA LYS A 312 1.88 -28.49 -19.57
C LYS A 312 1.55 -27.70 -18.31
N ILE A 313 0.61 -28.19 -17.50
CA ILE A 313 0.20 -27.57 -16.24
C ILE A 313 1.34 -27.63 -15.21
N TYR A 314 1.98 -28.78 -15.04
CA TYR A 314 3.12 -28.96 -14.15
C TYR A 314 4.28 -28.03 -14.53
N ASP A 315 4.65 -27.98 -15.81
CA ASP A 315 5.74 -27.12 -16.27
C ASP A 315 5.38 -25.64 -16.07
N TYR A 316 4.12 -25.24 -16.32
CA TYR A 316 3.63 -23.89 -16.03
C TYR A 316 3.73 -23.53 -14.55
N LEU A 317 3.26 -24.39 -13.65
CA LEU A 317 3.30 -24.15 -12.20
C LEU A 317 4.75 -24.06 -11.68
N ASN A 318 5.66 -24.83 -12.27
CA ASN A 318 7.09 -24.77 -11.97
C ASN A 318 7.71 -23.44 -12.45
N VAL A 319 7.41 -23.01 -13.69
CA VAL A 319 7.88 -21.72 -14.25
C VAL A 319 7.32 -20.53 -13.48
N LYS A 320 6.05 -20.59 -13.06
CA LYS A 320 5.40 -19.58 -12.21
C LYS A 320 5.82 -19.67 -10.75
N ALA A 321 6.68 -20.61 -10.38
CA ALA A 321 7.18 -20.81 -9.03
C ALA A 321 6.04 -20.97 -7.99
N ILE A 322 4.98 -21.68 -8.38
CA ILE A 322 3.90 -22.12 -7.48
C ILE A 322 4.31 -23.40 -6.75
N VAL A 323 5.15 -24.22 -7.38
CA VAL A 323 5.75 -25.44 -6.83
C VAL A 323 7.26 -25.39 -7.02
N ASN A 324 7.99 -26.28 -6.32
CA ASN A 324 9.45 -26.44 -6.46
C ASN A 324 10.26 -25.18 -6.14
N ILE A 325 9.82 -24.42 -5.14
CA ILE A 325 10.50 -23.20 -4.69
C ILE A 325 11.39 -23.46 -3.46
N GLY A 326 12.21 -22.47 -3.14
CA GLY A 326 13.02 -22.45 -1.93
C GLY A 326 14.43 -22.98 -2.13
N LEU A 327 14.88 -23.82 -1.20
CA LEU A 327 16.25 -24.32 -1.05
C LEU A 327 16.47 -25.74 -1.60
N LEU A 328 15.54 -26.24 -2.41
CA LEU A 328 15.61 -27.60 -2.94
C LEU A 328 16.93 -27.86 -3.69
N THR A 329 17.48 -29.06 -3.49
CA THR A 329 18.68 -29.51 -4.19
C THR A 329 18.33 -29.82 -5.65
N ILE A 330 18.97 -29.09 -6.57
CA ILE A 330 18.80 -29.32 -8.01
C ILE A 330 19.73 -30.46 -8.41
N HIS A 331 19.23 -31.68 -8.51
CA HIS A 331 20.00 -32.82 -9.03
C HIS A 331 20.31 -32.63 -10.52
N SER A 332 21.45 -32.00 -10.82
CA SER A 332 22.10 -31.86 -12.13
C SER A 332 21.20 -31.40 -13.31
N PRO A 333 21.58 -30.33 -14.04
CA PRO A 333 20.85 -29.88 -15.25
C PRO A 333 20.90 -30.86 -16.45
N LEU A 334 21.40 -32.09 -16.26
CA LEU A 334 21.50 -33.13 -17.29
C LEU A 334 20.17 -33.81 -17.64
N SER A 335 19.13 -33.76 -16.81
CA SER A 335 17.84 -34.41 -17.13
C SER A 335 17.00 -33.60 -18.14
N TYR A 336 17.01 -32.27 -18.05
CA TYR A 336 16.35 -31.39 -19.02
C TYR A 336 17.12 -31.34 -20.35
N ARG A 337 18.46 -31.25 -20.29
CA ARG A 337 19.35 -31.22 -21.48
C ARG A 337 19.28 -32.48 -22.34
N THR A 338 18.93 -33.64 -21.77
CA THR A 338 18.92 -34.92 -22.50
C THR A 338 17.54 -35.26 -23.10
N ARG A 339 16.43 -34.72 -22.58
CA ARG A 339 15.08 -35.12 -23.04
C ARG A 339 14.49 -34.26 -24.17
N VAL A 340 14.83 -32.97 -24.26
CA VAL A 340 14.44 -32.13 -25.43
C VAL A 340 15.10 -32.64 -26.72
N ARG A 341 16.24 -33.33 -26.62
CA ARG A 341 16.93 -33.98 -27.75
C ARG A 341 16.14 -35.09 -28.43
N ARG A 342 15.11 -35.66 -27.80
CA ARG A 342 14.44 -36.87 -28.32
C ARG A 342 13.32 -36.58 -29.31
N PHE A 343 12.86 -35.34 -29.42
CA PHE A 343 11.78 -34.96 -30.35
C PHE A 343 12.25 -34.06 -31.51
N PHE A 344 13.38 -33.37 -31.36
CA PHE A 344 13.93 -32.50 -32.41
C PHE A 344 15.34 -32.94 -32.82
N PHE A 345 15.51 -33.28 -34.10
CA PHE A 345 16.81 -33.51 -34.74
C PHE A 345 17.75 -32.32 -34.47
N THR A 346 18.87 -32.59 -33.79
CA THR A 346 20.13 -31.81 -33.77
C THR A 346 20.04 -30.26 -33.83
N PHE A 347 19.40 -29.61 -32.86
CA PHE A 347 19.71 -28.21 -32.52
C PHE A 347 20.06 -28.07 -31.04
N SER A 348 21.30 -27.68 -30.75
CA SER A 348 21.77 -27.37 -29.40
C SER A 348 21.30 -25.98 -29.00
N PHE A 349 20.10 -25.86 -28.43
CA PHE A 349 19.65 -24.62 -27.77
C PHE A 349 20.61 -24.31 -26.61
N ARG A 350 21.43 -23.26 -26.75
CA ARG A 350 22.22 -22.75 -25.63
C ARG A 350 21.31 -21.86 -24.77
N SER A 351 21.17 -22.28 -23.52
CA SER A 351 20.53 -21.57 -22.40
C SER A 351 20.84 -20.08 -22.41
N ALA A 352 19.81 -19.23 -22.22
CA ALA A 352 19.96 -17.80 -22.08
C ALA A 352 20.91 -17.47 -20.91
N ASN A 353 21.78 -16.46 -21.06
CA ASN A 353 22.55 -15.95 -19.91
C ASN A 353 21.79 -14.77 -19.31
N VAL A 354 21.51 -14.84 -18.02
CA VAL A 354 20.87 -13.75 -17.27
C VAL A 354 21.89 -13.15 -16.33
N LEU A 355 22.01 -11.83 -16.37
CA LEU A 355 22.82 -11.07 -15.42
C LEU A 355 21.89 -10.47 -14.37
N ILE A 356 22.16 -10.72 -13.10
CA ILE A 356 21.39 -10.17 -11.98
C ILE A 356 22.28 -9.16 -11.26
N ILE A 357 21.75 -7.97 -10.97
CA ILE A 357 22.45 -6.92 -10.25
C ILE A 357 21.85 -6.83 -8.84
N GLY A 358 22.64 -7.22 -7.84
CA GLY A 358 22.26 -7.32 -6.44
C GLY A 358 22.00 -8.77 -5.99
N ALA A 359 22.70 -9.20 -4.95
CA ALA A 359 22.58 -10.51 -4.28
C ALA A 359 21.78 -10.42 -2.97
N GLY A 360 20.82 -9.50 -2.88
CA GLY A 360 19.76 -9.57 -1.86
C GLY A 360 18.79 -10.72 -2.14
N ILE A 361 17.87 -10.99 -1.22
CA ILE A 361 16.96 -12.15 -1.31
C ILE A 361 16.15 -12.21 -2.63
N SER A 362 15.77 -11.06 -3.22
CA SER A 362 15.08 -11.02 -4.52
C SER A 362 15.98 -11.48 -5.68
N GLY A 363 17.24 -11.06 -5.69
CA GLY A 363 18.22 -11.46 -6.70
C GLY A 363 18.58 -12.94 -6.56
N LEU A 364 18.79 -13.42 -5.34
CA LEU A 364 19.07 -14.83 -5.04
C LEU A 364 17.89 -15.74 -5.40
N ALA A 365 16.65 -15.33 -5.07
CA ALA A 365 15.45 -16.08 -5.43
C ALA A 365 15.32 -16.23 -6.95
N ALA A 366 15.49 -15.14 -7.69
CA ALA A 366 15.46 -15.15 -9.15
C ALA A 366 16.57 -16.04 -9.73
N ALA A 367 17.79 -15.91 -9.20
CA ALA A 367 18.93 -16.68 -9.64
C ALA A 367 18.73 -18.18 -9.45
N ARG A 368 18.28 -18.58 -8.26
CA ARG A 368 18.03 -19.98 -7.92
C ARG A 368 16.91 -20.56 -8.77
N GLN A 369 15.81 -19.83 -8.95
CA GLN A 369 14.71 -20.29 -9.80
C GLN A 369 15.16 -20.45 -11.25
N LEU A 370 15.82 -19.44 -11.82
CA LEU A 370 16.34 -19.50 -13.19
C LEU A 370 17.37 -20.63 -13.36
N HIS A 371 18.26 -20.81 -12.40
CA HIS A 371 19.24 -21.90 -12.39
C HIS A 371 18.56 -23.28 -12.35
N SER A 372 17.50 -23.44 -11.55
CA SER A 372 16.69 -24.67 -11.50
C SER A 372 16.01 -24.99 -12.84
N LEU A 373 15.64 -23.96 -13.59
CA LEU A 373 15.07 -24.05 -14.93
C LEU A 373 16.12 -24.23 -16.04
N GLY A 374 17.41 -24.38 -15.67
CA GLY A 374 18.51 -24.61 -16.60
C GLY A 374 19.07 -23.34 -17.27
N THR A 375 18.69 -22.15 -16.78
CA THR A 375 19.22 -20.85 -17.23
C THR A 375 20.59 -20.60 -16.63
N LYS A 376 21.57 -20.13 -17.42
CA LYS A 376 22.86 -19.70 -16.86
C LYS A 376 22.69 -18.33 -16.22
N VAL A 377 23.00 -18.20 -14.94
CA VAL A 377 22.88 -16.95 -14.19
C VAL A 377 24.23 -16.52 -13.65
N THR A 378 24.53 -15.23 -13.73
CA THR A 378 25.64 -14.59 -13.01
C THR A 378 25.07 -13.42 -12.21
N ILE A 379 25.45 -13.30 -10.93
CA ILE A 379 25.03 -12.19 -10.05
C ILE A 379 26.21 -11.26 -9.84
N LEU A 380 25.98 -9.94 -9.95
CA LEU A 380 26.93 -8.90 -9.58
C LEU A 380 26.47 -8.25 -8.27
N GLU A 381 27.25 -8.40 -7.22
CA GLU A 381 26.99 -7.79 -5.91
C GLU A 381 28.01 -6.68 -5.64
N ALA A 382 27.53 -5.55 -5.13
CA ALA A 382 28.37 -4.40 -4.87
C ALA A 382 29.24 -4.61 -3.62
N LYS A 383 28.69 -5.30 -2.60
CA LYS A 383 29.37 -5.65 -1.36
C LYS A 383 30.23 -6.91 -1.54
N ASP A 384 30.99 -7.19 -0.48
CA ASP A 384 31.83 -8.38 -0.28
C ASP A 384 31.02 -9.62 0.17
N ARG A 385 29.71 -9.47 0.39
CA ARG A 385 28.80 -10.50 0.91
C ARG A 385 27.41 -10.45 0.26
N PRO A 386 26.65 -11.57 0.25
CA PRO A 386 25.26 -11.59 -0.17
C PRO A 386 24.31 -11.10 0.94
N GLY A 387 23.00 -11.12 0.67
CA GLY A 387 21.93 -10.88 1.64
C GLY A 387 21.37 -9.47 1.64
N GLY A 388 22.18 -8.46 1.29
CA GLY A 388 21.75 -7.06 1.28
C GLY A 388 21.26 -6.62 2.66
N ARG A 389 19.94 -6.37 2.77
CA ARG A 389 19.22 -6.00 4.01
C ARG A 389 18.85 -7.19 4.90
N MET A 390 19.29 -8.40 4.57
CA MET A 390 19.27 -9.56 5.47
C MET A 390 20.72 -9.79 5.90
N GLN A 391 21.05 -9.27 7.08
CA GLN A 391 22.38 -9.31 7.68
C GLN A 391 22.23 -9.47 9.18
N ASP A 392 23.02 -10.37 9.75
CA ASP A 392 23.17 -10.53 11.19
C ASP A 392 24.53 -9.99 11.65
N ASP A 393 24.56 -9.50 12.88
CA ASP A 393 25.75 -9.22 13.66
C ASP A 393 25.84 -10.26 14.80
N LEU A 394 27.02 -10.87 14.96
CA LEU A 394 27.28 -11.92 15.95
C LEU A 394 28.08 -11.44 17.17
N SER A 395 28.43 -10.15 17.24
CA SER A 395 29.30 -9.59 18.29
C SER A 395 28.73 -9.71 19.70
N LEU A 396 27.40 -9.82 19.82
CA LEU A 396 26.73 -10.01 21.11
C LEU A 396 26.64 -11.48 21.55
N GLY A 397 27.23 -12.42 20.81
CA GLY A 397 27.20 -13.86 21.11
C GLY A 397 25.93 -14.59 20.64
N ILE A 398 24.98 -13.85 20.07
CA ILE A 398 23.80 -14.37 19.37
C ILE A 398 23.58 -13.61 18.06
N PRO A 399 22.86 -14.18 17.08
CA PRO A 399 22.51 -13.47 15.84
C PRO A 399 21.54 -12.31 16.07
N VAL A 400 22.05 -11.09 15.96
CA VAL A 400 21.25 -9.87 15.93
C VAL A 400 21.08 -9.43 14.48
N GLY A 401 19.89 -9.61 13.93
CA GLY A 401 19.56 -9.15 12.59
C GLY A 401 19.57 -7.63 12.53
N CYS A 402 20.64 -7.06 11.99
CA CYS A 402 20.77 -5.63 11.67
C CYS A 402 19.67 -5.18 10.71
N GLY A 403 19.18 -6.08 9.85
CA GLY A 403 18.11 -5.83 8.90
C GLY A 403 16.84 -6.62 9.20
N ALA A 404 16.33 -7.38 8.23
CA ALA A 404 15.12 -8.17 8.41
C ALA A 404 15.35 -9.42 9.28
N GLN A 405 14.47 -9.64 10.27
CA GLN A 405 14.46 -10.85 11.11
C GLN A 405 13.05 -11.26 11.56
N LEU A 406 12.03 -10.47 11.22
CA LEU A 406 10.63 -10.73 11.53
C LEU A 406 9.93 -11.27 10.27
N ILE A 407 9.30 -12.43 10.40
CA ILE A 407 8.40 -13.04 9.41
C ILE A 407 6.98 -12.57 9.73
N THR A 408 6.33 -11.92 8.77
CA THR A 408 4.95 -11.43 8.91
C THR A 408 3.96 -12.43 8.35
N GLY A 409 3.29 -13.18 9.22
CA GLY A 409 2.41 -14.29 8.88
C GLY A 409 3.18 -15.52 8.41
N ILE A 410 3.04 -16.64 9.13
CA ILE A 410 3.74 -17.90 8.82
C ILE A 410 3.03 -18.77 7.78
N MET A 411 1.70 -18.66 7.64
CA MET A 411 0.93 -19.52 6.75
C MET A 411 1.22 -19.19 5.29
N ASN A 412 1.52 -20.21 4.49
CA ASN A 412 1.92 -20.13 3.07
C ASN A 412 3.16 -19.27 2.78
N ASN A 413 3.89 -18.83 3.81
CA ASN A 413 4.99 -17.91 3.61
C ASN A 413 6.21 -18.66 3.06
N PRO A 414 6.73 -18.31 1.87
CA PRO A 414 7.85 -19.04 1.27
C PRO A 414 9.14 -18.96 2.11
N ILE A 415 9.28 -17.95 2.98
CA ILE A 415 10.41 -17.90 3.91
C ILE A 415 10.31 -19.04 4.93
N VAL A 416 9.11 -19.32 5.44
CA VAL A 416 8.86 -20.43 6.38
C VAL A 416 9.11 -21.77 5.71
N VAL A 417 8.70 -21.93 4.45
CA VAL A 417 9.02 -23.13 3.65
C VAL A 417 10.54 -23.36 3.62
N MET A 418 11.32 -22.32 3.34
CA MET A 418 12.79 -22.43 3.33
C MET A 418 13.39 -22.69 4.71
N CYS A 419 12.81 -22.12 5.77
CA CYS A 419 13.26 -22.40 7.14
C CYS A 419 13.11 -23.89 7.45
N HIS A 420 11.97 -24.50 7.13
CA HIS A 420 11.78 -25.95 7.31
C HIS A 420 12.68 -26.78 6.39
N GLN A 421 12.87 -26.37 5.12
CA GLN A 421 13.80 -27.05 4.19
C GLN A 421 15.27 -27.04 4.69
N ALA A 422 15.68 -25.96 5.36
CA ALA A 422 17.04 -25.80 5.89
C ALA A 422 17.21 -26.28 7.34
N ASN A 423 16.11 -26.63 8.01
CA ASN A 423 16.05 -26.86 9.46
C ASN A 423 16.55 -25.63 10.26
N ILE A 424 16.18 -24.43 9.82
CA ILE A 424 16.47 -23.16 10.52
C ILE A 424 15.30 -22.85 11.46
N PRO A 425 15.56 -22.72 12.78
CA PRO A 425 14.51 -22.45 13.74
C PRO A 425 13.98 -21.02 13.62
N TYR A 426 12.68 -20.88 13.79
CA TYR A 426 12.00 -19.61 13.98
C TYR A 426 11.03 -19.75 15.17
N ARG A 427 10.81 -18.65 15.88
CA ARG A 427 9.93 -18.60 17.05
C ARG A 427 8.67 -17.81 16.71
N PRO A 428 7.49 -18.45 16.64
CA PRO A 428 6.21 -17.72 16.60
C PRO A 428 6.08 -16.80 17.81
N LEU A 429 5.67 -15.56 17.55
CA LEU A 429 5.50 -14.53 18.57
C LEU A 429 4.05 -14.51 19.04
N HIS A 430 3.88 -14.31 20.35
CA HIS A 430 2.55 -14.23 20.96
C HIS A 430 2.01 -12.80 20.86
N ARG A 431 0.68 -12.67 20.87
CA ARG A 431 0.02 -11.36 20.77
C ARG A 431 0.15 -10.51 22.04
N GLU A 432 0.49 -11.12 23.17
CA GLU A 432 0.62 -10.43 24.45
C GLU A 432 1.80 -9.46 24.43
N CYS A 433 1.51 -8.18 24.63
CA CYS A 433 2.50 -7.12 24.71
C CYS A 433 2.24 -6.26 25.94
N ALA A 434 3.13 -6.29 26.92
CA ALA A 434 3.02 -5.37 28.05
C ALA A 434 3.44 -3.96 27.62
N MET A 435 2.57 -2.97 27.81
CA MET A 435 2.94 -1.56 27.59
C MET A 435 3.54 -0.97 28.86
N MET A 436 4.82 -0.66 28.85
CA MET A 436 5.52 -0.01 29.97
C MET A 436 5.39 1.51 29.87
N ASP A 437 4.90 2.13 30.94
CA ASP A 437 4.75 3.58 31.02
C ASP A 437 6.01 4.23 31.59
N SER A 438 6.79 4.88 30.73
CA SER A 438 8.04 5.56 31.10
C SER A 438 7.87 6.68 32.14
N ALA A 439 6.67 7.25 32.30
CA ALA A 439 6.41 8.25 33.32
C ALA A 439 6.27 7.64 34.72
N THR A 440 5.76 6.41 34.82
CA THR A 440 5.45 5.76 36.10
C THR A 440 6.34 4.58 36.43
N GLY A 441 7.05 4.03 35.44
CA GLY A 441 7.86 2.82 35.56
C GLY A 441 7.04 1.56 35.86
N LYS A 442 5.77 1.55 35.45
CA LYS A 442 4.82 0.44 35.68
C LYS A 442 4.19 0.01 34.36
N VAL A 443 3.72 -1.24 34.32
CA VAL A 443 2.84 -1.71 33.24
C VAL A 443 1.58 -0.84 33.24
N MET A 444 1.25 -0.34 32.05
CA MET A 444 0.08 0.48 31.85
C MET A 444 -1.19 -0.30 32.16
N ASN A 445 -2.17 0.39 32.73
CA ASN A 445 -3.47 -0.21 33.00
C ASN A 445 -4.11 -0.69 31.68
N HIS A 446 -4.54 -1.95 31.62
CA HIS A 446 -5.20 -2.55 30.45
C HIS A 446 -6.38 -1.72 29.92
N LYS A 447 -7.11 -1.00 30.80
CA LYS A 447 -8.17 -0.08 30.35
C LYS A 447 -7.63 1.09 29.56
N ALA A 448 -6.48 1.64 29.96
CA ALA A 448 -5.85 2.78 29.30
C ALA A 448 -5.30 2.40 27.93
N ASP A 449 -4.59 1.29 27.87
CA ASP A 449 -4.09 0.69 26.64
C ASP A 449 -5.24 0.43 25.65
N ARG A 450 -6.28 -0.30 26.09
CA ARG A 450 -7.46 -0.58 25.26
C ARG A 450 -8.18 0.69 24.80
N ILE A 451 -8.39 1.68 25.66
CA ILE A 451 -9.08 2.93 25.25
C ILE A 451 -8.27 3.68 24.20
N ALA A 452 -6.94 3.72 24.33
CA ALA A 452 -6.07 4.38 23.35
C ALA A 452 -6.03 3.64 22.01
N ASP A 453 -6.01 2.30 22.03
CA ASP A 453 -6.11 1.46 20.84
C ASP A 453 -7.46 1.64 20.10
N GLU A 454 -8.58 1.54 20.82
CA GLU A 454 -9.91 1.77 20.24
C GLU A 454 -10.05 3.19 19.69
N HIS A 455 -9.47 4.20 20.37
CA HIS A 455 -9.44 5.58 19.88
C HIS A 455 -8.60 5.73 18.61
N TRP A 456 -7.45 5.06 18.55
CA TRP A 456 -6.60 5.01 17.35
C TRP A 456 -7.36 4.37 16.18
N ASN A 457 -8.02 3.24 16.39
CA ASN A 457 -8.86 2.58 15.39
C ASN A 457 -10.03 3.47 14.92
N CYS A 458 -10.65 4.24 15.83
CA CYS A 458 -11.66 5.24 15.44
C CYS A 458 -11.09 6.31 14.49
N ILE A 459 -9.84 6.76 14.70
CA ILE A 459 -9.18 7.69 13.78
C ILE A 459 -8.96 7.01 12.42
N HIS A 460 -8.54 5.75 12.39
CA HIS A 460 -8.42 4.99 11.14
C HIS A 460 -9.75 4.85 10.40
N ASP A 461 -10.86 4.62 11.11
CA ASP A 461 -12.20 4.59 10.50
C ASP A 461 -12.58 5.94 9.90
N ILE A 462 -12.27 7.05 10.59
CA ILE A 462 -12.47 8.41 10.08
C ILE A 462 -11.66 8.62 8.79
N LEU A 463 -10.39 8.20 8.78
CA LEU A 463 -9.52 8.27 7.61
C LEU A 463 -10.05 7.39 6.46
N GLY A 464 -10.54 6.18 6.80
CA GLY A 464 -11.17 5.24 5.88
C GLY A 464 -12.41 5.80 5.21
N HIS A 465 -13.24 6.51 5.97
CA HIS A 465 -14.41 7.20 5.46
C HIS A 465 -14.03 8.40 4.58
N TRP A 466 -13.08 9.22 5.04
CA TRP A 466 -12.55 10.37 4.31
C TRP A 466 -12.03 9.96 2.92
N ARG A 467 -11.18 8.92 2.85
CA ARG A 467 -10.62 8.44 1.57
C ARG A 467 -11.67 7.93 0.59
N SER A 468 -12.81 7.42 1.06
CA SER A 468 -13.89 6.93 0.18
C SER A 468 -14.73 8.05 -0.45
N ARG A 469 -14.78 9.24 0.16
CA ARG A 469 -15.67 10.34 -0.27
C ARG A 469 -14.94 11.45 -1.02
N ILE A 470 -13.65 11.64 -0.76
CA ILE A 470 -12.86 12.70 -1.41
C ILE A 470 -12.34 12.24 -2.78
N LYS A 471 -12.73 12.99 -3.83
CA LYS A 471 -12.23 12.85 -5.20
C LYS A 471 -11.17 13.92 -5.46
N GLY A 472 -10.08 13.55 -6.14
CA GLY A 472 -8.99 14.47 -6.47
C GLY A 472 -7.60 13.93 -6.10
N PRO A 473 -6.53 14.69 -6.42
CA PRO A 473 -5.15 14.36 -6.06
C PRO A 473 -4.97 14.21 -4.55
N ASP A 474 -4.08 13.31 -4.14
CA ASP A 474 -3.76 13.11 -2.74
C ASP A 474 -2.80 14.20 -2.22
N HIS A 475 -3.32 15.06 -1.34
CA HIS A 475 -2.58 16.07 -0.59
C HIS A 475 -2.48 15.73 0.90
N SER A 476 -2.92 14.52 1.28
CA SER A 476 -3.06 13.94 2.63
C SER A 476 -3.36 14.94 3.77
N LEU A 477 -4.61 14.86 4.26
CA LEU A 477 -5.24 15.55 5.40
C LEU A 477 -5.62 17.04 5.26
N MET A 478 -5.24 17.73 4.17
CA MET A 478 -5.72 19.09 3.86
C MET A 478 -7.27 19.22 3.76
N ALA A 479 -8.00 18.10 3.60
CA ALA A 479 -9.46 18.11 3.34
C ALA A 479 -10.35 17.74 4.54
N ILE A 480 -9.78 17.40 5.72
CA ILE A 480 -10.60 17.10 6.92
C ILE A 480 -11.25 18.37 7.50
N THR A 481 -10.76 19.56 7.16
CA THR A 481 -11.21 20.83 7.75
C THR A 481 -12.53 21.39 7.20
N ASN A 482 -13.08 20.85 6.11
CA ASN A 482 -14.08 21.57 5.30
C ASN A 482 -15.40 20.82 5.02
N GLY A 483 -15.73 19.74 5.74
CA GLY A 483 -16.95 18.96 5.50
C GLY A 483 -17.82 18.78 6.74
N THR A 484 -19.13 18.98 6.59
CA THR A 484 -20.14 18.47 7.53
C THR A 484 -20.17 16.95 7.40
N PHE A 485 -19.47 16.24 8.29
CA PHE A 485 -19.52 14.78 8.33
C PHE A 485 -20.48 14.33 9.43
N ALA A 486 -21.56 13.65 9.05
CA ALA A 486 -22.36 12.88 9.98
C ALA A 486 -21.58 11.58 10.28
N PHE A 487 -21.02 11.48 11.48
CA PHE A 487 -20.33 10.27 11.93
C PHE A 487 -21.33 9.31 12.56
N VAL A 488 -21.24 8.04 12.15
CA VAL A 488 -21.76 6.92 12.93
C VAL A 488 -20.53 6.24 13.52
N ILE A 489 -20.21 6.55 14.77
CA ILE A 489 -19.09 5.90 15.49
C ILE A 489 -19.68 4.70 16.22
N ARG A 490 -19.22 3.49 15.87
CA ARG A 490 -19.61 2.26 16.56
C ARG A 490 -18.66 2.02 17.73
N LEU A 491 -18.91 2.68 18.87
CA LEU A 491 -18.14 2.42 20.09
C LEU A 491 -18.65 1.12 20.75
N SER A 492 -17.86 0.06 20.68
CA SER A 492 -18.15 -1.20 21.40
C SER A 492 -17.60 -1.16 22.83
N LEU A 493 -18.14 -0.26 23.66
CA LEU A 493 -17.86 -0.23 25.08
C LEU A 493 -18.91 -1.08 25.82
N HIS A 494 -18.52 -2.29 26.23
CA HIS A 494 -19.25 -3.16 27.17
C HIS A 494 -20.75 -3.39 26.86
N LYS A 495 -21.05 -4.36 25.98
CA LYS A 495 -22.37 -5.00 25.82
C LYS A 495 -23.56 -4.04 25.58
N LYS A 496 -23.31 -2.79 25.23
CA LYS A 496 -24.29 -1.85 24.68
C LYS A 496 -23.66 -1.23 23.45
N THR A 497 -24.16 -1.61 22.28
CA THR A 497 -23.93 -0.86 21.05
C THR A 497 -24.53 0.53 21.26
N ILE A 498 -23.69 1.51 21.59
CA ILE A 498 -24.13 2.91 21.56
C ILE A 498 -23.97 3.34 20.10
N LEU A 499 -25.07 3.27 19.36
CA LEU A 499 -25.22 4.01 18.11
C LEU A 499 -25.27 5.49 18.48
N LEU A 500 -24.09 6.12 18.55
CA LEU A 500 -24.00 7.57 18.49
C LEU A 500 -24.28 7.97 17.04
N GLN A 501 -25.56 8.03 16.71
CA GLN A 501 -26.00 8.84 15.59
C GLN A 501 -25.80 10.29 16.04
N MET A 502 -24.68 10.90 15.66
CA MET A 502 -24.47 12.34 15.87
C MET A 502 -25.36 13.13 14.91
N ASN A 503 -26.67 12.96 15.01
CA ASN A 503 -27.65 13.79 14.32
C ASN A 503 -27.83 15.08 15.13
N GLY A 504 -27.46 16.21 14.53
CA GLY A 504 -27.74 17.53 15.10
C GLY A 504 -26.55 18.28 15.69
N PHE A 505 -25.32 17.78 15.57
CA PHE A 505 -24.15 18.63 15.79
C PHE A 505 -23.62 19.11 14.44
N ILE A 506 -24.00 20.34 14.08
CA ILE A 506 -23.21 21.15 13.17
C ILE A 506 -21.83 21.23 13.82
N PHE A 507 -20.83 20.55 13.25
CA PHE A 507 -19.44 20.79 13.56
C PHE A 507 -19.01 21.98 12.70
N PRO A 508 -19.01 23.24 13.20
CA PRO A 508 -18.06 24.18 12.65
C PRO A 508 -16.70 23.56 13.00
N PHE A 509 -15.93 23.17 11.99
CA PHE A 509 -14.58 22.66 12.15
C PHE A 509 -13.61 23.78 12.58
N GLN A 510 -14.02 24.71 13.45
CA GLN A 510 -13.11 25.64 14.10
C GLN A 510 -12.26 24.86 15.09
N ASP A 511 -11.03 24.60 14.68
CA ASP A 511 -9.93 24.41 15.61
C ASP A 511 -9.75 25.74 16.39
N PRO A 512 -9.72 25.72 17.73
CA PRO A 512 -9.43 26.95 18.48
C PRO A 512 -8.00 27.46 18.28
N ASP A 513 -7.06 26.63 17.78
CA ASP A 513 -5.65 27.01 17.55
C ASP A 513 -5.25 27.05 16.07
N TYR A 514 -6.07 26.52 15.15
CA TYR A 514 -5.86 26.64 13.71
C TYR A 514 -6.74 27.76 13.16
N ASN A 515 -6.11 28.92 12.98
CA ASN A 515 -6.73 30.03 12.29
C ASN A 515 -6.69 29.74 10.78
N HIS A 516 -7.86 29.66 10.14
CA HIS A 516 -8.04 29.51 8.70
C HIS A 516 -7.37 30.63 7.86
N SER A 517 -6.76 31.62 8.49
CA SER A 517 -6.19 32.83 7.87
C SER A 517 -4.70 33.08 8.09
N GLN A 518 -3.97 32.20 8.80
CA GLN A 518 -2.54 32.42 9.09
C GLN A 518 -1.76 31.10 9.10
N ILE A 519 -0.66 31.03 8.37
CA ILE A 519 0.27 29.89 8.41
C ILE A 519 1.66 30.40 8.79
N HIS A 520 2.15 30.07 9.98
CA HIS A 520 3.43 30.59 10.46
C HIS A 520 4.32 29.51 11.08
N ASN A 521 5.63 29.66 10.90
CA ASN A 521 6.66 28.79 11.45
C ASN A 521 7.26 29.42 12.68
N THR A 522 6.86 28.93 13.85
CA THR A 522 7.42 29.42 15.12
C THR A 522 8.56 28.53 15.55
N ARG A 523 9.73 29.13 15.77
CA ARG A 523 10.85 28.49 16.45
C ARG A 523 11.21 29.28 17.69
N THR A 524 11.16 28.65 18.86
CA THR A 524 11.68 29.26 20.09
C THR A 524 13.16 28.95 20.23
N LEU A 525 13.98 29.98 20.37
CA LEU A 525 15.41 29.89 20.63
C LEU A 525 15.68 29.58 22.12
N LYS A 526 16.91 29.19 22.45
CA LYS A 526 17.29 28.78 23.81
C LYS A 526 17.13 29.89 24.87
N ASP A 527 17.19 31.15 24.44
CA ASP A 527 16.99 32.35 25.26
C ASP A 527 15.50 32.74 25.40
N GLY A 528 14.59 31.95 24.82
CA GLY A 528 13.16 32.21 24.78
C GLY A 528 12.72 33.12 23.65
N THR A 529 13.64 33.69 22.86
CA THR A 529 13.30 34.52 21.69
C THR A 529 12.52 33.68 20.68
N VAL A 530 11.43 34.25 20.16
CA VAL A 530 10.58 33.61 19.15
C VAL A 530 11.00 34.08 17.76
N GLU A 531 11.35 33.14 16.88
CA GLU A 531 11.60 33.34 15.45
C GLU A 531 10.35 32.96 14.63
N ILE A 532 9.94 33.84 13.71
CA ILE A 532 8.80 33.67 12.82
C ILE A 532 9.23 33.96 11.38
N ASP A 533 8.93 33.05 10.44
CA ASP A 533 9.20 33.24 9.01
C ASP A 533 8.26 34.27 8.37
N LEU A 534 8.82 35.16 7.53
CA LEU A 534 8.11 36.18 6.75
C LEU A 534 8.29 35.93 5.25
N LEU A 535 7.27 36.26 4.47
CA LEU A 535 7.36 36.42 3.02
C LEU A 535 6.93 37.84 2.64
N ALA A 536 7.71 38.48 1.78
CA ALA A 536 7.32 39.71 1.12
C ALA A 536 7.18 39.53 -0.38
N VAL A 537 6.19 40.16 -1.02
CA VAL A 537 6.06 40.30 -2.48
C VAL A 537 6.19 41.75 -2.89
N THR A 538 6.50 41.98 -4.17
CA THR A 538 6.76 43.32 -4.67
C THR A 538 5.64 43.86 -5.56
N ASP A 539 5.38 45.15 -5.45
CA ASP A 539 4.70 45.90 -6.49
C ASP A 539 5.74 46.71 -7.29
N LEU A 540 5.71 46.53 -8.61
CA LEU A 540 6.70 47.11 -9.52
C LEU A 540 6.06 48.10 -10.48
N ASP A 541 4.76 48.38 -10.35
CA ASP A 541 4.03 49.26 -11.25
C ASP A 541 4.33 48.94 -12.74
N HIS A 542 4.71 49.97 -13.50
CA HIS A 542 5.07 49.90 -14.91
C HIS A 542 6.32 49.06 -15.20
N ASP A 543 7.18 48.81 -14.21
CA ASP A 543 8.44 48.07 -14.35
C ASP A 543 8.23 46.55 -14.29
N SER A 544 7.01 46.09 -14.00
CA SER A 544 6.63 44.67 -14.03
C SER A 544 6.77 44.02 -15.43
N LYS A 545 6.73 44.81 -16.51
CA LYS A 545 6.72 44.29 -17.89
C LYS A 545 8.11 43.90 -18.38
N VAL A 546 8.38 42.59 -18.46
CA VAL A 546 9.65 42.04 -18.96
C VAL A 546 9.63 41.87 -20.50
N SER A 547 8.47 41.57 -21.07
CA SER A 547 8.30 41.46 -22.53
C SER A 547 6.85 41.73 -22.92
N ASN A 548 6.56 41.80 -24.22
CA ASN A 548 5.19 41.98 -24.72
C ASN A 548 4.20 40.90 -24.27
N LYS A 549 4.66 39.77 -23.71
CA LYS A 549 3.81 38.66 -23.25
C LYS A 549 4.12 38.20 -21.82
N LYS A 550 4.94 38.94 -21.06
CA LYS A 550 5.38 38.51 -19.73
C LYS A 550 5.53 39.68 -18.79
N TRP A 551 4.86 39.57 -17.65
CA TRP A 551 4.97 40.46 -16.50
C TRP A 551 5.51 39.68 -15.32
N THR A 552 6.30 40.32 -14.47
CA THR A 552 7.02 39.68 -13.36
C THR A 552 7.02 40.60 -12.15
N SER A 553 6.89 39.98 -10.98
CA SER A 553 7.12 40.56 -9.65
C SER A 553 8.13 39.68 -8.91
N PHE A 554 8.70 40.16 -7.82
CA PHE A 554 9.64 39.44 -6.98
C PHE A 554 9.02 39.13 -5.62
N ALA A 555 9.58 38.13 -4.96
CA ALA A 555 9.22 37.76 -3.61
C ALA A 555 10.47 37.38 -2.82
N LYS A 556 10.50 37.69 -1.52
CA LYS A 556 11.68 37.55 -0.64
C LYS A 556 11.29 37.00 0.72
N TYR A 557 12.11 36.11 1.27
CA TYR A 557 11.90 35.58 2.62
C TYR A 557 12.64 36.39 3.69
N GLY A 558 12.02 36.54 4.85
CA GLY A 558 12.59 37.16 6.04
C GLY A 558 12.33 36.35 7.31
N VAL A 559 12.88 36.83 8.42
CA VAL A 559 12.67 36.29 9.77
C VAL A 559 12.39 37.46 10.70
N LEU A 560 11.28 37.36 11.44
CA LEU A 560 10.94 38.20 12.57
C LEU A 560 11.43 37.52 13.85
N ARG A 561 12.10 38.27 14.73
CA ARG A 561 12.53 37.83 16.05
C ARG A 561 11.91 38.69 17.13
N ILE A 562 11.41 38.07 18.19
CA ILE A 562 10.68 38.74 19.26
C ILE A 562 11.18 38.21 20.60
N SER A 563 11.56 39.10 21.50
CA SER A 563 11.96 38.71 22.86
C SER A 563 10.77 38.16 23.65
N PRO A 564 11.00 37.30 24.67
CA PRO A 564 9.93 36.69 25.47
C PRO A 564 8.94 37.68 26.11
N ASP A 565 9.42 38.89 26.44
CA ASP A 565 8.65 39.98 27.05
C ASP A 565 7.94 40.87 26.01
N HIS A 566 8.07 40.55 24.72
CA HIS A 566 7.56 41.31 23.58
C HIS A 566 8.12 42.75 23.48
N ALA A 567 9.15 43.08 24.26
CA ALA A 567 9.69 44.44 24.32
C ALA A 567 10.72 44.75 23.23
N LYS A 568 11.33 43.72 22.62
CA LYS A 568 12.31 43.85 21.55
C LYS A 568 11.90 43.03 20.34
N VAL A 569 11.93 43.66 19.17
CA VAL A 569 11.61 43.04 17.89
C VAL A 569 12.69 43.38 16.88
N SER A 570 13.06 42.42 16.04
CA SER A 570 13.97 42.65 14.91
C SER A 570 13.52 41.87 13.68
N VAL A 571 13.67 42.46 12.50
CA VAL A 571 13.41 41.80 11.21
C VAL A 571 14.74 41.61 10.48
N THR A 572 14.98 40.41 9.97
CA THR A 572 16.17 40.09 9.18
C THR A 572 15.78 39.38 7.90
N TRP A 573 16.14 39.94 6.75
CA TRP A 573 15.87 39.33 5.44
C TRP A 573 16.89 38.25 5.11
N LYS A 574 16.43 37.11 4.57
CA LYS A 574 17.31 36.00 4.21
C LYS A 574 18.04 36.31 2.90
N ALA A 575 19.37 36.29 2.94
CA ALA A 575 20.21 36.46 1.75
C ALA A 575 19.93 35.37 0.71
N ASN A 576 19.97 35.72 -0.58
CA ASN A 576 19.74 34.82 -1.72
C ASN A 576 18.39 34.06 -1.70
N SER A 577 17.37 34.65 -1.08
CA SER A 577 16.04 34.03 -0.96
C SER A 577 15.02 34.60 -1.95
N ASP A 578 15.45 35.50 -2.82
CA ASP A 578 14.60 36.19 -3.79
C ASP A 578 14.18 35.23 -4.92
N PHE A 579 12.90 35.27 -5.31
CA PHE A 579 12.38 34.50 -6.45
C PHE A 579 11.35 35.32 -7.25
N SER A 580 11.18 34.98 -8.53
CA SER A 580 10.31 35.72 -9.44
C SER A 580 8.93 35.06 -9.59
N LEU A 581 7.87 35.83 -9.42
CA LEU A 581 6.49 35.50 -9.77
C LEU A 581 6.17 36.08 -11.14
N SER A 582 5.53 35.34 -12.05
CA SER A 582 5.27 35.86 -13.41
C SER A 582 3.97 35.36 -14.01
N THR A 583 3.37 36.18 -14.88
CA THR A 583 2.14 35.86 -15.63
C THR A 583 2.27 36.28 -17.09
N GLN A 584 1.42 35.68 -17.93
CA GLN A 584 1.20 36.09 -19.33
C GLN A 584 -0.17 36.76 -19.51
N ILE A 585 -0.97 36.87 -18.44
CA ILE A 585 -2.28 37.49 -18.44
C ILE A 585 -2.11 38.95 -18.00
N SER A 586 -2.62 39.89 -18.79
CA SER A 586 -2.52 41.33 -18.50
C SER A 586 -3.82 42.05 -18.83
N SER A 587 -4.06 43.17 -18.14
CA SER A 587 -5.15 44.11 -18.42
C SER A 587 -4.55 45.46 -18.81
N GLY A 588 -4.92 46.00 -19.96
CA GLY A 588 -4.35 47.26 -20.46
C GLY A 588 -2.82 47.23 -20.65
N GLY A 589 -2.22 46.04 -20.81
CA GLY A 589 -0.77 45.86 -20.91
C GLY A 589 0.01 45.91 -19.58
N ARG A 590 -0.68 45.84 -18.44
CA ARG A 590 -0.13 45.80 -17.07
C ARG A 590 -0.59 44.52 -16.33
N ALA A 591 0.24 44.01 -15.42
CA ALA A 591 0.01 42.86 -14.54
C ALA A 591 1.18 42.66 -13.56
N MET A 592 1.01 41.80 -12.55
CA MET A 592 2.00 41.52 -11.49
C MET A 592 2.34 42.75 -10.64
N GLU A 593 1.34 43.58 -10.41
CA GLU A 593 1.36 44.69 -9.45
C GLU A 593 0.64 44.18 -8.21
N LEU A 594 1.41 43.59 -7.29
CA LEU A 594 0.90 42.71 -6.23
C LEU A 594 0.74 43.45 -4.90
N SER A 595 -0.50 43.66 -4.45
CA SER A 595 -0.80 44.56 -3.32
C SER A 595 -0.90 43.93 -1.94
N ASP A 596 -1.38 42.68 -1.79
CA ASP A 596 -1.47 42.07 -0.46
C ASP A 596 -1.39 40.55 -0.53
N LEU A 597 -0.96 39.94 0.57
CA LEU A 597 -0.79 38.50 0.73
C LEU A 597 -1.71 37.99 1.84
N VAL A 598 -2.33 36.85 1.60
CA VAL A 598 -3.17 36.20 2.61
C VAL A 598 -3.16 34.70 2.44
N VAL A 599 -3.24 33.98 3.56
CA VAL A 599 -3.62 32.57 3.53
C VAL A 599 -5.14 32.44 3.58
N PHE A 600 -5.71 31.73 2.61
CA PHE A 600 -7.11 31.33 2.63
C PHE A 600 -7.27 29.89 2.13
N ASP A 601 -8.01 29.07 2.88
CA ASP A 601 -8.29 27.67 2.52
C ASP A 601 -7.00 26.84 2.26
N GLY A 602 -5.95 27.08 3.05
CA GLY A 602 -4.66 26.42 2.92
C GLY A 602 -3.83 26.86 1.71
N ARG A 603 -4.24 27.92 1.01
CA ARG A 603 -3.57 28.48 -0.16
C ARG A 603 -2.96 29.83 0.21
N LEU A 604 -1.71 30.05 -0.16
CA LEU A 604 -1.12 31.38 -0.13
C LEU A 604 -1.60 32.14 -1.38
N LEU A 605 -2.34 33.21 -1.16
CA LEU A 605 -2.97 34.01 -2.21
C LEU A 605 -2.38 35.41 -2.25
N VAL A 606 -2.36 35.98 -3.45
CA VAL A 606 -1.93 37.36 -3.70
C VAL A 606 -2.86 38.05 -4.69
N GLY A 607 -3.23 39.29 -4.41
CA GLY A 607 -4.07 40.12 -5.28
C GLY A 607 -3.25 40.96 -6.26
N ASP A 608 -3.75 41.14 -7.48
CA ASP A 608 -3.17 42.02 -8.51
C ASP A 608 -4.11 43.22 -8.77
N ASP A 609 -3.60 44.43 -8.57
CA ASP A 609 -4.39 45.67 -8.55
C ASP A 609 -4.73 46.23 -9.95
N ARG A 610 -4.17 45.65 -11.02
CA ARG A 610 -4.49 46.03 -12.41
C ARG A 610 -5.42 45.06 -13.07
N THR A 611 -5.14 43.78 -12.89
CA THR A 611 -5.92 42.71 -13.51
C THR A 611 -7.14 42.35 -12.69
N GLY A 612 -7.15 42.60 -11.39
CA GLY A 612 -8.18 42.07 -10.48
C GLY A 612 -8.10 40.56 -10.33
N LEU A 613 -6.99 39.93 -10.73
CA LEU A 613 -6.77 38.50 -10.52
C LEU A 613 -6.22 38.25 -9.11
N ILE A 614 -6.75 37.22 -8.47
CA ILE A 614 -6.13 36.59 -7.31
C ILE A 614 -5.30 35.40 -7.81
N TYR A 615 -4.02 35.36 -7.45
CA TYR A 615 -3.11 34.27 -7.77
C TYR A 615 -2.84 33.41 -6.53
N GLU A 616 -2.72 32.09 -6.72
CA GLU A 616 -2.12 31.16 -5.74
C GLU A 616 -0.61 31.10 -5.96
N ILE A 617 0.17 31.33 -4.91
CA ILE A 617 1.63 31.16 -4.93
C ILE A 617 1.96 29.72 -4.50
N ARG A 618 2.53 28.93 -5.41
CA ARG A 618 2.97 27.55 -5.16
C ARG A 618 4.27 27.24 -5.89
N ASP A 619 5.23 26.60 -5.20
CA ASP A 619 6.54 26.22 -5.73
C ASP A 619 7.28 27.39 -6.40
N GLY A 620 7.19 28.59 -5.82
CA GLY A 620 7.80 29.81 -6.36
C GLY A 620 7.14 30.33 -7.64
N LYS A 621 5.88 29.98 -7.92
CA LYS A 621 5.13 30.40 -9.11
C LYS A 621 3.75 30.94 -8.74
N ALA A 622 3.24 31.89 -9.52
CA ALA A 622 1.89 32.44 -9.39
C ALA A 622 0.92 31.75 -10.38
N PHE A 623 -0.14 31.15 -9.86
CA PHE A 623 -1.19 30.48 -10.63
C PHE A 623 -2.49 31.29 -10.53
N PRO A 624 -3.10 31.74 -11.65
CA PRO A 624 -4.33 32.51 -11.58
C PRO A 624 -5.47 31.66 -11.02
N TRP A 625 -6.22 32.18 -10.05
CA TRP A 625 -7.33 31.47 -9.40
C TRP A 625 -8.69 32.10 -9.75
N ILE A 626 -8.88 33.39 -9.43
CA ILE A 626 -10.17 34.07 -9.62
C ILE A 626 -9.98 35.49 -10.15
N PHE A 627 -10.94 35.94 -10.95
CA PHE A 627 -10.99 37.31 -11.46
C PHE A 627 -12.09 38.09 -10.72
N LEU A 628 -11.76 39.30 -10.27
CA LEU A 628 -12.65 40.19 -9.55
C LEU A 628 -12.94 41.43 -10.40
N ASN A 629 -14.18 41.59 -10.86
CA ASN A 629 -14.64 42.82 -11.53
C ASN A 629 -14.76 43.99 -10.53
N ASP A 630 -14.54 45.22 -10.99
CA ASP A 630 -14.71 46.45 -10.21
C ASP A 630 -16.20 46.71 -9.86
N GLY A 631 -16.48 47.50 -8.82
CA GLY A 631 -17.83 47.96 -8.46
C GLY A 631 -18.84 46.85 -8.13
N PRO A 632 -20.10 46.90 -8.59
CA PRO A 632 -21.13 45.88 -8.30
C PRO A 632 -20.92 44.52 -9.00
N GLY A 633 -19.83 44.34 -9.76
CA GLY A 633 -19.53 43.09 -10.46
C GLY A 633 -19.96 43.04 -11.93
N ASN A 634 -20.57 44.10 -12.44
CA ASN A 634 -21.07 44.22 -13.82
C ASN A 634 -20.22 45.19 -14.67
N THR A 635 -18.92 45.27 -14.39
CA THR A 635 -17.96 46.15 -15.09
C THR A 635 -16.93 45.33 -15.88
N SER A 636 -16.36 45.89 -16.94
CA SER A 636 -15.30 45.24 -17.73
C SER A 636 -13.90 45.44 -17.16
N LYS A 637 -13.76 46.30 -16.14
CA LYS A 637 -12.50 46.63 -15.47
C LYS A 637 -12.29 45.67 -14.29
N GLY A 638 -11.05 45.21 -14.09
CA GLY A 638 -10.67 44.49 -12.87
C GLY A 638 -10.72 45.41 -11.65
N LEU A 639 -11.08 44.86 -10.50
CA LEU A 639 -10.96 45.54 -9.21
C LEU A 639 -9.49 45.86 -8.94
N LYS A 640 -9.19 47.07 -8.49
CA LYS A 640 -7.90 47.34 -7.86
C LYS A 640 -7.91 46.67 -6.49
N VAL A 641 -7.34 45.48 -6.40
CA VAL A 641 -7.27 44.72 -5.15
C VAL A 641 -6.14 45.32 -4.31
N GLU A 642 -6.50 46.16 -3.35
CA GLU A 642 -5.52 46.88 -2.53
C GLU A 642 -5.23 46.16 -1.20
N TRP A 643 -6.20 45.39 -0.67
CA TRP A 643 -6.05 44.66 0.59
C TRP A 643 -6.84 43.34 0.59
N LEU A 644 -6.35 42.38 1.37
CA LEU A 644 -6.94 41.07 1.57
C LEU A 644 -7.01 40.71 3.06
N THR A 645 -8.13 40.14 3.49
CA THR A 645 -8.27 39.59 4.85
C THR A 645 -9.26 38.43 4.87
N VAL A 646 -9.21 37.59 5.89
CA VAL A 646 -10.17 36.50 6.07
C VAL A 646 -11.06 36.80 7.28
N LYS A 647 -12.37 36.63 7.10
CA LYS A 647 -13.37 36.73 8.16
C LYS A 647 -14.46 35.69 7.94
N ASP A 648 -14.85 34.98 9.01
CA ASP A 648 -15.95 34.00 9.01
C ASP A 648 -15.90 33.04 7.82
N ASP A 649 -14.74 32.42 7.57
CA ASP A 649 -14.48 31.48 6.48
C ASP A 649 -14.60 32.03 5.05
N HIS A 650 -14.61 33.35 4.90
CA HIS A 650 -14.60 34.02 3.61
C HIS A 650 -13.36 34.88 3.44
N LEU A 651 -12.85 34.93 2.21
CA LEU A 651 -11.83 35.88 1.80
C LEU A 651 -12.51 37.20 1.44
N TYR A 652 -12.03 38.30 2.02
CA TYR A 652 -12.45 39.66 1.73
C TYR A 652 -11.35 40.32 0.91
N ALA A 653 -11.73 40.89 -0.23
CA ALA A 653 -10.86 41.69 -1.08
C ALA A 653 -11.48 43.07 -1.29
N GLY A 654 -10.73 44.13 -1.01
CA GLY A 654 -11.21 45.50 -1.18
C GLY A 654 -10.30 46.34 -2.04
N GLY A 655 -10.86 47.46 -2.54
CA GLY A 655 -10.10 48.49 -3.23
C GLY A 655 -9.82 49.70 -2.35
N LEU A 656 -9.49 50.82 -3.00
CA LEU A 656 -9.03 52.07 -2.39
C LEU A 656 -9.92 52.62 -1.28
N GLY A 657 -11.22 52.32 -1.28
CA GLY A 657 -12.16 52.78 -0.25
C GLY A 657 -12.50 54.27 -0.31
N LYS A 658 -12.20 54.95 -1.42
CA LYS A 658 -12.64 56.33 -1.71
C LYS A 658 -13.38 56.45 -3.03
N GLU A 659 -13.96 57.62 -3.28
CA GLU A 659 -14.58 57.94 -4.55
C GLU A 659 -13.54 57.88 -5.67
N TRP A 660 -13.93 57.29 -6.80
CA TRP A 660 -13.13 57.39 -8.01
C TRP A 660 -13.24 58.82 -8.53
N THR A 661 -12.09 59.47 -8.69
CA THR A 661 -11.99 60.86 -9.13
C THR A 661 -11.09 60.98 -10.35
N THR A 662 -11.18 62.09 -11.08
CA THR A 662 -10.12 62.49 -12.03
C THR A 662 -8.83 62.86 -11.28
N THR A 663 -7.75 63.12 -12.02
CA THR A 663 -6.45 63.59 -11.51
C THR A 663 -6.55 64.91 -10.73
N GLU A 664 -7.59 65.72 -11.02
CA GLU A 664 -7.92 66.99 -10.37
C GLU A 664 -8.96 66.84 -9.24
N GLY A 665 -9.35 65.60 -8.91
CA GLY A 665 -10.27 65.31 -7.81
C GLY A 665 -11.75 65.45 -8.15
N GLU A 666 -12.14 65.51 -9.43
CA GLU A 666 -13.56 65.55 -9.81
C GLU A 666 -14.21 64.17 -9.68
N TYR A 667 -15.38 64.08 -9.05
CA TYR A 667 -16.10 62.83 -8.81
C TYR A 667 -16.50 62.12 -10.12
N VAL A 668 -16.33 60.79 -10.16
CA VAL A 668 -16.75 59.94 -11.29
C VAL A 668 -17.72 58.84 -10.85
N ASN A 669 -17.36 58.01 -9.87
CA ASN A 669 -18.21 56.93 -9.35
C ASN A 669 -17.70 56.39 -7.99
N ASP A 670 -18.50 55.54 -7.35
CA ASP A 670 -18.20 54.90 -6.06
C ASP A 670 -17.64 53.47 -6.19
N ASN A 671 -17.24 53.00 -7.38
CA ASN A 671 -16.84 51.61 -7.59
C ASN A 671 -15.70 51.12 -6.67
N PRO A 672 -14.65 51.91 -6.36
CA PRO A 672 -13.56 51.49 -5.47
C PRO A 672 -13.99 51.28 -4.01
N MET A 673 -15.21 51.70 -3.65
CA MET A 673 -15.81 51.46 -2.33
C MET A 673 -16.61 50.15 -2.26
N TRP A 674 -16.60 49.32 -3.31
CA TRP A 674 -17.16 47.98 -3.28
C TRP A 674 -16.10 46.94 -2.92
N ILE A 675 -16.43 46.03 -2.01
CA ILE A 675 -15.58 44.89 -1.67
C ILE A 675 -16.12 43.60 -2.30
N LYS A 676 -15.30 42.56 -2.29
CA LYS A 676 -15.63 41.20 -2.74
C LYS A 676 -15.50 40.27 -1.56
N VAL A 677 -16.53 39.45 -1.36
CA VAL A 677 -16.54 38.38 -0.37
C VAL A 677 -16.53 37.07 -1.15
N ILE A 678 -15.46 36.31 -1.03
CA ILE A 678 -15.18 35.11 -1.80
C ILE A 678 -15.30 33.87 -0.88
N SER A 679 -16.13 32.91 -1.29
CA SER A 679 -16.26 31.63 -0.58
C SER A 679 -15.09 30.69 -0.90
N ARG A 680 -14.92 29.62 -0.10
CA ARG A 680 -13.89 28.58 -0.36
C ARG A 680 -14.02 27.92 -1.74
N LYS A 681 -15.22 27.92 -2.31
CA LYS A 681 -15.51 27.40 -3.66
C LYS A 681 -15.19 28.40 -4.77
N GLY A 682 -14.83 29.63 -4.43
CA GLY A 682 -14.64 30.73 -5.39
C GLY A 682 -15.95 31.43 -5.76
N GLU A 683 -17.02 31.31 -4.99
CA GLU A 683 -18.24 32.08 -5.25
C GLU A 683 -18.01 33.52 -4.80
N ILE A 684 -18.26 34.50 -5.67
CA ILE A 684 -17.99 35.90 -5.41
C ILE A 684 -19.31 36.62 -5.09
N ARG A 685 -19.34 37.31 -3.95
CA ARG A 685 -20.41 38.25 -3.59
C ARG A 685 -19.85 39.67 -3.58
N HIS A 686 -20.50 40.56 -4.31
CA HIS A 686 -20.16 41.98 -4.36
C HIS A 686 -20.91 42.73 -3.27
N VAL A 687 -20.20 43.48 -2.42
CA VAL A 687 -20.81 44.17 -1.27
C VAL A 687 -20.43 45.65 -1.33
N ASN A 688 -21.46 46.51 -1.28
CA ASN A 688 -21.26 47.95 -1.25
C ASN A 688 -20.81 48.37 0.16
N TRP A 689 -19.59 48.91 0.27
CA TRP A 689 -19.01 49.42 1.51
C TRP A 689 -18.89 50.95 1.54
N ARG A 690 -19.60 51.65 0.64
CA ARG A 690 -19.60 53.12 0.56
C ARG A 690 -19.83 53.79 1.92
N ASP A 691 -20.93 53.46 2.59
CA ASP A 691 -21.29 54.10 3.85
C ASP A 691 -20.34 53.69 4.99
N VAL A 692 -19.73 52.50 4.90
CA VAL A 692 -18.69 52.03 5.82
C VAL A 692 -17.45 52.92 5.69
N PHE A 693 -16.90 53.06 4.47
CA PHE A 693 -15.70 53.87 4.26
C PHE A 693 -15.92 55.35 4.59
N ILE A 694 -17.11 55.89 4.29
CA ILE A 694 -17.49 57.25 4.72
C ILE A 694 -17.47 57.36 6.25
N SER A 695 -17.99 56.35 6.96
CA SER A 695 -18.00 56.35 8.42
C SER A 695 -16.60 56.21 9.02
N VAL A 696 -15.73 55.40 8.42
CA VAL A 696 -14.32 55.25 8.81
C VAL A 696 -13.58 56.59 8.70
N ARG A 697 -13.66 57.28 7.56
CA ARG A 697 -12.98 58.58 7.40
C ARG A 697 -13.61 59.69 8.26
N ARG A 698 -14.93 59.66 8.47
CA ARG A 698 -15.61 60.62 9.37
C ARG A 698 -15.16 60.44 10.81
N ALA A 699 -14.89 59.21 11.26
CA ALA A 699 -14.33 58.96 12.58
C ALA A 699 -12.96 59.63 12.79
N ALA A 700 -12.17 59.78 11.71
CA ALA A 700 -10.92 60.55 11.70
C ALA A 700 -11.11 62.06 11.48
N GLY A 701 -12.35 62.56 11.46
CA GLY A 701 -12.67 63.98 11.26
C GLY A 701 -12.46 64.46 9.83
N ILE A 702 -12.67 63.58 8.84
CA ILE A 702 -12.54 63.88 7.41
C ILE A 702 -13.91 63.72 6.73
N GLU A 703 -14.33 64.72 5.97
CA GLU A 703 -15.52 64.70 5.13
C GLU A 703 -15.17 65.07 3.69
N TYR A 704 -16.00 64.63 2.73
CA TYR A 704 -15.83 64.98 1.32
C TYR A 704 -15.89 66.51 1.13
N PRO A 705 -14.98 67.16 0.38
CA PRO A 705 -14.08 66.60 -0.64
C PRO A 705 -12.75 66.00 -0.12
N GLY A 706 -12.52 65.96 1.19
CA GLY A 706 -11.43 65.22 1.81
C GLY A 706 -11.55 63.70 1.58
N TYR A 707 -10.42 63.00 1.63
CA TYR A 707 -10.33 61.59 1.26
C TYR A 707 -9.41 60.78 2.18
N MET A 708 -9.58 59.46 2.12
CA MET A 708 -8.78 58.46 2.83
C MET A 708 -8.59 57.25 1.92
N ILE A 709 -7.35 56.78 1.76
CA ILE A 709 -7.03 55.61 0.92
C ILE A 709 -6.66 54.43 1.81
N HIS A 710 -7.25 53.27 1.51
CA HIS A 710 -7.06 52.03 2.27
C HIS A 710 -6.33 50.97 1.44
N GLU A 711 -5.15 50.57 1.91
CA GLU A 711 -4.38 49.42 1.40
C GLU A 711 -4.04 48.40 2.49
N ALA A 712 -4.29 48.76 3.75
CA ALA A 712 -3.96 47.94 4.91
C ALA A 712 -5.20 47.80 5.79
N VAL A 713 -5.92 46.71 5.59
CA VAL A 713 -7.16 46.39 6.34
C VAL A 713 -7.14 44.91 6.75
N GLN A 714 -7.26 44.63 8.05
CA GLN A 714 -7.33 43.26 8.58
C GLN A 714 -8.49 43.08 9.54
N TRP A 715 -9.00 41.85 9.59
CA TRP A 715 -9.95 41.39 10.60
C TRP A 715 -9.21 40.59 11.68
N SER A 716 -9.43 40.94 12.96
CA SER A 716 -8.94 40.16 14.09
C SER A 716 -10.04 39.25 14.61
N ASN A 717 -9.83 37.93 14.52
CA ASN A 717 -10.71 36.94 15.15
C ASN A 717 -10.61 36.98 16.69
N ILE A 718 -9.50 37.46 17.25
CA ILE A 718 -9.27 37.53 18.70
C ILE A 718 -10.05 38.70 19.29
N HIS A 719 -9.92 39.88 18.69
CA HIS A 719 -10.60 41.08 19.16
C HIS A 719 -12.03 41.21 18.65
N GLN A 720 -12.43 40.41 17.64
CA GLN A 720 -13.70 40.52 16.93
C GLN A 720 -13.93 41.94 16.37
N LYS A 721 -12.87 42.52 15.78
CA LYS A 721 -12.83 43.92 15.33
C LYS A 721 -12.10 44.05 13.99
N TRP A 722 -12.45 45.10 13.27
CA TRP A 722 -11.77 45.52 12.04
C TRP A 722 -10.69 46.54 12.35
N PHE A 723 -9.54 46.41 11.71
CA PHE A 723 -8.40 47.29 11.88
C PHE A 723 -8.03 47.87 10.52
N PHE A 724 -8.00 49.21 10.45
CA PHE A 724 -7.63 49.97 9.26
C PHE A 724 -6.38 50.77 9.57
N LEU A 725 -5.37 50.63 8.72
CA LEU A 725 -4.20 51.50 8.65
C LEU A 725 -4.27 52.21 7.30
N PRO A 726 -4.89 53.39 7.20
CA PRO A 726 -4.98 54.07 5.92
C PRO A 726 -3.59 54.41 5.40
N ARG A 727 -3.41 54.32 4.08
CA ARG A 727 -2.17 54.73 3.43
C ARG A 727 -2.06 56.25 3.41
N ARG A 728 -3.14 56.90 2.96
CA ARG A 728 -3.24 58.35 2.80
C ARG A 728 -4.49 58.88 3.50
N ALA A 729 -4.40 60.10 4.02
CA ALA A 729 -5.55 60.80 4.58
C ALA A 729 -5.38 62.33 4.42
N SER A 730 -6.40 63.01 3.89
CA SER A 730 -6.40 64.46 3.73
C SER A 730 -7.79 65.05 3.98
N LYS A 731 -7.83 66.26 4.57
CA LYS A 731 -9.05 67.09 4.67
C LYS A 731 -9.28 67.92 3.40
N GLU A 732 -8.29 67.98 2.52
CA GLU A 732 -8.31 68.74 1.28
C GLU A 732 -8.73 67.83 0.11
N LYS A 733 -9.15 68.45 -0.99
CA LYS A 733 -9.55 67.74 -2.21
C LYS A 733 -8.38 66.92 -2.77
N TYR A 734 -8.67 65.74 -3.31
CA TYR A 734 -7.68 64.89 -3.98
C TYR A 734 -7.03 65.59 -5.17
N THR A 735 -5.70 65.57 -5.22
CA THR A 735 -4.90 65.80 -6.43
C THR A 735 -3.75 64.79 -6.42
N GLU A 736 -3.40 64.24 -7.59
CA GLU A 736 -2.34 63.22 -7.70
C GLU A 736 -0.99 63.72 -7.19
N ALA A 737 -0.65 64.99 -7.45
CA ALA A 737 0.62 65.58 -7.04
C ALA A 737 0.75 65.77 -5.52
N GLU A 738 -0.34 66.11 -4.82
CA GLU A 738 -0.27 66.32 -3.37
C GLU A 738 -0.42 65.02 -2.57
N ASP A 739 -1.11 64.01 -3.13
CA ASP A 739 -1.39 62.71 -2.49
C ASP A 739 -0.11 62.00 -2.00
N GLU A 740 0.98 62.08 -2.76
CA GLU A 740 2.28 61.49 -2.42
C GLU A 740 2.81 61.93 -1.04
N THR A 741 2.39 63.11 -0.57
CA THR A 741 2.78 63.70 0.73
C THR A 741 1.68 63.63 1.79
N ARG A 742 0.60 62.86 1.57
CA ARG A 742 -0.52 62.70 2.53
C ARG A 742 -0.49 61.39 3.31
N GLY A 743 0.69 60.81 3.50
CA GLY A 743 0.92 59.67 4.39
C GLY A 743 0.42 59.93 5.81
N THR A 744 -0.04 58.88 6.48
CA THR A 744 -0.69 58.98 7.80
C THR A 744 -0.14 57.97 8.80
N ASN A 745 -0.37 58.26 10.08
CA ASN A 745 -0.03 57.38 11.20
C ASN A 745 -1.28 56.90 11.96
N LEU A 746 -2.45 56.92 11.32
CA LEU A 746 -3.70 56.53 11.95
C LEU A 746 -3.86 55.00 11.99
N LEU A 747 -4.29 54.50 13.14
CA LEU A 747 -4.90 53.19 13.34
C LEU A 747 -6.37 53.38 13.71
N ILE A 748 -7.28 52.89 12.87
CA ILE A 748 -8.73 53.01 13.09
C ILE A 748 -9.29 51.61 13.36
N ILE A 749 -9.92 51.44 14.52
CA ILE A 749 -10.46 50.15 14.97
C ILE A 749 -11.98 50.23 14.96
N GLY A 750 -12.62 49.46 14.08
CA GLY A 750 -14.07 49.31 13.99
C GLY A 750 -14.60 48.13 14.79
N ASP A 751 -15.80 48.26 15.35
CA ASP A 751 -16.54 47.10 15.90
C ASP A 751 -16.89 46.07 14.81
N SER A 752 -17.38 44.90 15.21
CA SER A 752 -17.69 43.78 14.30
C SER A 752 -18.70 44.13 13.20
N SER A 753 -19.60 45.08 13.47
CA SER A 753 -20.65 45.57 12.57
C SER A 753 -20.25 46.80 11.76
N LEU A 754 -19.05 47.36 11.98
CA LEU A 754 -18.55 48.59 11.34
C LEU A 754 -19.48 49.79 11.58
N THR A 755 -20.07 49.87 12.77
CA THR A 755 -21.00 50.91 13.21
C THR A 755 -20.36 51.94 14.15
N SER A 756 -19.28 51.57 14.83
CA SER A 756 -18.52 52.46 15.71
C SER A 756 -17.02 52.27 15.51
N PHE A 757 -16.26 53.36 15.65
CA PHE A 757 -14.83 53.40 15.34
C PHE A 757 -14.03 54.13 16.43
N LYS A 758 -12.87 53.58 16.79
CA LYS A 758 -11.86 54.21 17.66
C LYS A 758 -10.66 54.60 16.80
N VAL A 759 -10.22 55.85 16.89
CA VAL A 759 -9.03 56.35 16.17
C VAL A 759 -7.85 56.46 17.15
N ILE A 760 -6.70 55.94 16.73
CA ILE A 760 -5.45 55.88 17.48
C ILE A 760 -4.33 56.44 16.58
N HIS A 761 -3.38 57.17 17.15
CA HIS A 761 -2.18 57.60 16.44
C HIS A 761 -1.02 56.67 16.79
N VAL A 762 -0.39 56.10 15.76
CA VAL A 762 0.78 55.23 15.88
C VAL A 762 2.03 56.12 15.92
N GLY A 763 2.55 56.35 17.13
CA GLY A 763 3.66 57.28 17.36
C GLY A 763 3.41 58.69 16.82
N GLU A 764 4.48 59.43 16.54
CA GLU A 764 4.42 60.75 15.89
C GLU A 764 4.56 60.63 14.37
N LEU A 765 3.85 61.46 13.62
CA LEU A 765 3.97 61.52 12.16
C LEU A 765 5.25 62.30 11.78
N THR A 766 6.38 61.59 11.67
CA THR A 766 7.69 62.22 11.41
C THR A 766 7.98 62.45 9.93
N ASN A 767 7.34 61.73 9.01
CA ASN A 767 7.49 61.92 7.57
C ASN A 767 6.12 61.76 6.86
N PRO A 768 5.55 62.85 6.34
CA PRO A 768 4.23 62.83 5.70
C PRO A 768 4.24 62.15 4.32
N ALA A 769 5.40 61.80 3.74
CA ALA A 769 5.45 61.00 2.50
C ALA A 769 5.23 59.50 2.74
N ARG A 770 5.35 59.02 3.99
CA ARG A 770 5.25 57.59 4.33
C ARG A 770 3.83 57.20 4.70
N GLY A 771 3.22 56.30 3.94
CA GLY A 771 1.88 55.76 4.18
C GLY A 771 1.91 54.26 4.42
N PHE A 772 0.97 53.71 5.20
CA PHE A 772 0.86 52.26 5.40
C PHE A 772 0.41 51.55 4.13
N SER A 773 1.11 50.49 3.70
CA SER A 773 0.79 49.72 2.50
C SER A 773 0.23 48.32 2.79
N ALA A 774 0.67 47.69 3.88
CA ALA A 774 0.14 46.39 4.32
C ALA A 774 0.42 46.19 5.82
N PHE A 775 -0.32 45.27 6.47
CA PHE A 775 0.02 44.81 7.81
C PHE A 775 -0.51 43.42 8.12
N GLN A 776 0.11 42.79 9.12
CA GLN A 776 -0.33 41.54 9.71
C GLN A 776 -0.23 41.59 11.23
N PHE A 777 -1.11 40.85 11.91
CA PHE A 777 -0.99 40.61 13.35
C PHE A 777 0.08 39.57 13.63
N ILE A 778 0.98 39.86 14.57
CA ILE A 778 2.08 38.96 14.87
C ILE A 778 1.57 37.74 15.67
N PRO A 779 1.81 36.50 15.18
CA PRO A 779 1.34 35.30 15.85
C PRO A 779 1.88 35.13 17.27
N GLY A 780 1.05 34.56 18.14
CA GLY A 780 1.40 34.34 19.56
C GLY A 780 1.30 35.59 20.45
N THR A 781 0.93 36.74 19.89
CA THR A 781 0.76 38.00 20.64
C THR A 781 -0.69 38.32 21.00
N GLU A 782 -1.63 37.40 20.73
CA GLU A 782 -3.08 37.64 20.86
C GLU A 782 -3.55 38.86 20.04
N ASP A 783 -3.03 39.02 18.82
CA ASP A 783 -3.25 40.17 17.95
C ASP A 783 -2.95 41.52 18.63
N LYS A 784 -2.07 41.55 19.65
CA LYS A 784 -1.67 42.78 20.35
C LYS A 784 -0.58 43.54 19.60
N LEU A 785 0.29 42.83 18.87
CA LEU A 785 1.34 43.44 18.08
C LEU A 785 1.03 43.35 16.58
N ILE A 786 1.31 44.44 15.89
CA ILE A 786 1.16 44.60 14.45
C ILE A 786 2.54 44.79 13.83
N ILE A 787 2.84 44.02 12.78
CA ILE A 787 3.91 44.34 11.84
C ILE A 787 3.28 45.00 10.61
N ALA A 788 3.76 46.18 10.26
CA ALA A 788 3.24 46.94 9.13
C ALA A 788 4.36 47.39 8.20
N LEU A 789 3.99 47.56 6.93
CA LEU A 789 4.82 48.20 5.93
C LEU A 789 4.36 49.61 5.68
N LYS A 790 5.34 50.48 5.42
CA LYS A 790 5.12 51.81 4.90
C LYS A 790 5.88 52.00 3.59
N SER A 791 5.25 52.67 2.65
CA SER A 791 5.81 53.02 1.35
C SER A 791 5.93 54.53 1.20
N GLU A 792 6.93 54.94 0.43
CA GLU A 792 7.21 56.32 0.05
C GLU A 792 7.24 56.40 -1.47
N GLU A 793 6.52 57.36 -2.05
CA GLU A 793 6.38 57.54 -3.50
C GLU A 793 6.79 58.95 -3.92
N LYS A 794 7.30 59.06 -5.14
CA LYS A 794 7.62 60.32 -5.78
C LYS A 794 7.43 60.20 -7.28
N ASP A 795 6.72 61.16 -7.88
CA ASP A 795 6.43 61.20 -9.31
C ASP A 795 5.75 59.90 -9.83
N GLY A 796 4.84 59.34 -9.03
CA GLY A 796 4.10 58.11 -9.31
C GLY A 796 4.95 56.83 -9.27
N LYS A 797 6.10 56.85 -8.60
CA LYS A 797 6.99 55.70 -8.45
C LYS A 797 7.37 55.42 -7.00
N PRO A 798 7.44 54.15 -6.58
CA PRO A 798 7.95 53.80 -5.26
C PRO A 798 9.42 54.20 -5.13
N VAL A 799 9.76 54.91 -4.04
CA VAL A 799 11.11 55.43 -3.70
C VAL A 799 11.74 54.68 -2.52
N ALA A 800 10.94 54.20 -1.57
CA ALA A 800 11.42 53.37 -0.46
C ALA A 800 10.28 52.61 0.22
N SER A 801 10.63 51.49 0.86
CA SER A 801 9.76 50.73 1.74
C SER A 801 10.40 50.55 3.10
N TYR A 802 9.57 50.61 4.14
CA TYR A 802 9.98 50.53 5.53
C TYR A 802 9.11 49.51 6.27
N VAL A 803 9.70 48.78 7.22
CA VAL A 803 8.97 47.94 8.17
C VAL A 803 8.93 48.61 9.54
N THR A 804 7.79 48.52 10.21
CA THR A 804 7.61 48.99 11.59
C THR A 804 6.79 47.98 12.38
N VAL A 805 7.00 47.92 13.69
CA VAL A 805 6.22 47.08 14.61
C VAL A 805 5.74 47.94 15.76
N PHE A 806 4.45 47.84 16.07
CA PHE A 806 3.80 48.60 17.14
C PHE A 806 2.66 47.78 17.76
N ASP A 807 2.22 48.16 18.95
CA ASP A 807 1.05 47.55 19.57
C ASP A 807 -0.28 48.20 19.13
N ILE A 808 -1.40 47.55 19.40
CA ILE A 808 -2.75 48.05 19.05
C ILE A 808 -3.13 49.37 19.75
N ASP A 809 -2.35 49.85 20.72
CA ASP A 809 -2.52 51.15 21.38
C ASP A 809 -1.67 52.25 20.73
N GLY A 810 -0.90 51.92 19.68
CA GLY A 810 -0.11 52.85 18.88
C GLY A 810 1.33 53.06 19.36
N LYS A 811 1.80 52.26 20.33
CA LYS A 811 3.18 52.36 20.84
C LYS A 811 4.14 51.61 19.92
N ILE A 812 5.12 52.34 19.39
CA ILE A 812 6.15 51.79 18.50
C ILE A 812 7.14 50.93 19.30
N ILE A 813 7.39 49.72 18.81
CA ILE A 813 8.38 48.74 19.31
C ILE A 813 9.58 48.68 18.38
N LEU A 814 9.33 48.66 17.06
CA LEU A 814 10.36 48.78 16.02
C LEU A 814 10.05 50.03 15.17
N PRO A 815 10.87 51.09 15.25
CA PRO A 815 10.71 52.27 14.38
C PRO A 815 10.93 51.91 12.90
N ASP A 816 10.45 52.79 12.01
CA ASP A 816 10.59 52.63 10.56
C ASP A 816 12.02 52.21 10.17
N THR A 817 12.17 50.98 9.71
CA THR A 817 13.45 50.39 9.29
C THR A 817 13.40 50.12 7.79
N SER A 818 14.36 50.65 7.03
CA SER A 818 14.39 50.50 5.57
C SER A 818 14.54 49.04 5.15
N LEU A 819 13.80 48.64 4.10
CA LEU A 819 13.89 47.32 3.47
C LEU A 819 14.99 47.23 2.40
N GLN A 820 15.73 48.32 2.13
CA GLN A 820 16.72 48.37 1.06
C GLN A 820 18.04 47.67 1.44
N ASP A 821 18.56 46.84 0.53
CA ASP A 821 19.95 46.40 0.48
C ASP A 821 20.75 47.48 -0.28
N PRO A 822 21.92 47.97 0.18
CA PRO A 822 22.71 49.01 -0.50
C PRO A 822 23.12 48.72 -1.97
N HIS A 823 22.70 47.60 -2.57
CA HIS A 823 23.10 47.16 -3.90
C HIS A 823 21.98 46.88 -4.92
N ASN A 824 20.70 47.16 -4.67
CA ASN A 824 19.70 47.05 -5.75
C ASN A 824 18.48 47.96 -5.58
N SER A 825 17.92 48.38 -6.72
CA SER A 825 16.87 49.39 -6.88
C SER A 825 15.58 49.09 -6.10
N THR A 826 14.92 50.20 -5.76
CA THR A 826 13.69 50.39 -5.01
C THR A 826 12.53 49.44 -5.30
N ILE A 827 11.84 49.00 -4.24
CA ILE A 827 10.68 48.13 -4.36
C ILE A 827 9.61 48.46 -3.29
N SER A 828 8.33 48.59 -3.66
CA SER A 828 7.19 48.48 -2.74
C SER A 828 6.99 47.01 -2.37
N ALA A 829 6.83 46.70 -1.08
CA ALA A 829 6.70 45.33 -0.61
C ALA A 829 5.38 45.14 0.15
N ASN A 830 4.85 43.91 0.17
CA ASN A 830 3.69 43.46 0.95
C ASN A 830 4.03 42.18 1.71
N LEU A 831 3.57 42.02 2.96
CA LEU A 831 4.06 41.01 3.91
C LEU A 831 2.96 40.02 4.32
N ASP A 832 3.28 38.73 4.38
CA ASP A 832 2.48 37.72 5.08
C ASP A 832 3.39 36.73 5.83
N PHE A 833 2.85 36.13 6.88
CA PHE A 833 3.50 35.03 7.57
C PHE A 833 3.41 33.80 6.68
N HIS A 834 4.57 33.23 6.37
CA HIS A 834 4.64 32.07 5.50
C HIS A 834 5.06 30.84 6.30
N ARG A 835 4.30 29.76 6.17
CA ARG A 835 4.83 28.41 6.38
C ARG A 835 4.21 27.40 5.41
N PHE A 836 5.06 26.42 5.15
CA PHE A 836 4.80 25.11 4.59
C PHE A 836 3.58 24.42 5.21
N TYR A 837 2.93 23.60 4.37
CA TYR A 837 2.01 22.51 4.67
C TYR A 837 1.82 22.20 6.15
N ILE A 838 0.58 22.21 6.63
CA ILE A 838 0.25 21.62 7.93
C ILE A 838 0.74 20.18 7.90
N LEU A 839 1.59 19.84 8.86
CA LEU A 839 2.12 18.52 8.98
C LEU A 839 0.95 17.56 9.25
N ILE A 840 0.94 16.44 8.55
CA ILE A 840 -0.08 15.39 8.70
C ILE A 840 -0.17 14.89 10.15
N SER A 841 0.96 14.84 10.86
CA SER A 841 0.99 14.56 12.30
C SER A 841 0.11 15.53 13.08
N ASP A 842 0.08 16.80 12.67
CA ASP A 842 -0.72 17.83 13.31
C ASP A 842 -2.20 17.63 12.99
N GLN A 843 -2.54 17.21 11.78
CA GLN A 843 -3.92 16.88 11.41
C GLN A 843 -4.47 15.66 12.17
N ILE A 844 -3.66 14.61 12.37
CA ILE A 844 -4.05 13.46 13.21
C ILE A 844 -4.21 13.90 14.67
N ASN A 845 -3.30 14.73 15.18
CA ASN A 845 -3.41 15.30 16.51
C ASN A 845 -4.64 16.22 16.66
N ILE A 846 -5.01 16.97 15.61
CA ILE A 846 -6.24 17.77 15.57
C ILE A 846 -7.47 16.87 15.61
N ALA A 847 -7.51 15.81 14.80
CA ALA A 847 -8.60 14.83 14.80
C ALA A 847 -8.74 14.17 16.18
N HIS A 848 -7.62 13.75 16.77
CA HIS A 848 -7.53 13.23 18.13
C HIS A 848 -8.12 14.22 19.16
N LYS A 849 -7.62 15.45 19.22
CA LYS A 849 -8.10 16.51 20.14
C LYS A 849 -9.60 16.79 19.97
N LYS A 850 -10.08 16.82 18.72
CA LYS A 850 -11.51 17.04 18.41
C LYS A 850 -12.37 15.86 18.83
N LEU A 851 -11.92 14.63 18.62
CA LEU A 851 -12.65 13.42 19.03
C LEU A 851 -12.75 13.33 20.56
N VAL A 852 -11.66 13.61 21.28
CA VAL A 852 -11.66 13.71 22.75
C VAL A 852 -12.65 14.78 23.23
N LYS A 853 -12.60 15.98 22.65
CA LYS A 853 -13.50 17.09 23.01
C LYS A 853 -14.96 16.75 22.72
N GLY A 854 -15.26 16.19 21.54
CA GLY A 854 -16.62 15.89 21.08
C GLY A 854 -17.28 14.76 21.86
N THR A 855 -16.51 13.74 22.24
CA THR A 855 -17.00 12.61 23.05
C THR A 855 -17.09 12.93 24.54
N ARG A 856 -16.53 14.07 24.97
CA ARG A 856 -16.37 14.46 26.39
C ARG A 856 -15.65 13.39 27.21
N LEU A 857 -14.83 12.57 26.56
CA LEU A 857 -14.01 11.58 27.26
C LEU A 857 -13.02 12.32 28.16
N LYS A 858 -12.92 11.86 29.42
CA LYS A 858 -11.84 12.32 30.30
C LYS A 858 -10.55 11.73 29.79
N TRP A 859 -9.78 12.50 29.03
CA TRP A 859 -8.51 12.08 28.47
C TRP A 859 -7.35 12.52 29.36
N GLY A 860 -6.76 11.59 30.11
CA GLY A 860 -5.61 11.85 30.97
C GLY A 860 -4.28 11.48 30.32
N ASP A 861 -3.18 11.89 30.94
CA ASP A 861 -1.82 11.75 30.38
C ASP A 861 -1.44 10.30 30.03
N ALA A 862 -1.95 9.31 30.77
CA ALA A 862 -1.67 7.90 30.47
C ALA A 862 -2.24 7.47 29.11
N TYR A 863 -3.46 7.92 28.77
CA TYR A 863 -4.06 7.65 27.46
C TYR A 863 -3.31 8.39 26.35
N GLU A 864 -2.86 9.62 26.64
CA GLU A 864 -2.06 10.40 25.69
C GLU A 864 -0.75 9.70 25.35
N ARG A 865 -0.03 9.18 26.35
CA ARG A 865 1.23 8.45 26.11
C ARG A 865 0.99 7.16 25.31
N ALA A 866 -0.07 6.41 25.60
CA ALA A 866 -0.45 5.24 24.81
C ALA A 866 -0.81 5.61 23.35
N PHE A 867 -1.49 6.74 23.15
CA PHE A 867 -1.79 7.24 21.82
C PHE A 867 -0.54 7.67 21.05
N GLN A 868 0.42 8.31 21.73
CA GLN A 868 1.72 8.64 21.11
C GLN A 868 2.52 7.38 20.75
N PHE A 869 2.42 6.30 21.54
CA PHE A 869 2.98 4.99 21.16
C PHE A 869 2.38 4.49 19.83
N ASN A 870 1.06 4.57 19.64
CA ASN A 870 0.39 4.16 18.40
C ASN A 870 0.88 4.97 17.19
N LEU A 871 1.05 6.30 17.35
CA LEU A 871 1.64 7.16 16.32
C LEU A 871 3.07 6.75 15.97
N GLY A 872 3.91 6.50 16.98
CA GLY A 872 5.28 6.00 16.77
C GLY A 872 5.32 4.63 16.10
N ASN A 873 4.33 3.78 16.39
CA ASN A 873 4.22 2.46 15.77
C ASN A 873 3.83 2.56 14.28
N ALA A 874 2.99 3.52 13.92
CA ALA A 874 2.70 3.84 12.52
C ALA A 874 3.93 4.39 11.77
N GLU A 875 4.77 5.21 12.43
CA GLU A 875 6.05 5.68 11.87
C GLU A 875 7.01 4.52 11.63
N PHE A 876 7.07 3.55 12.54
CA PHE A 876 7.82 2.31 12.34
C PHE A 876 7.28 1.51 11.15
N SER A 877 5.98 1.24 11.08
CA SER A 877 5.37 0.48 9.97
C SER A 877 5.64 1.12 8.60
N CYS A 878 5.62 2.44 8.52
CA CYS A 878 5.97 3.16 7.29
C CYS A 878 7.49 3.34 7.08
N GLY A 879 8.28 3.21 8.14
CA GLY A 879 9.70 3.60 8.16
C GLY A 879 9.89 5.07 7.82
N ALA A 880 8.92 5.93 8.16
CA ALA A 880 8.91 7.31 7.70
C ALA A 880 8.19 8.21 8.70
N LYS A 881 8.49 9.51 8.64
CA LYS A 881 7.70 10.53 9.31
C LYS A 881 6.29 10.49 8.73
N LEU A 882 5.27 10.55 9.58
CA LEU A 882 3.87 10.53 9.11
C LEU A 882 3.58 11.65 8.10
N ASN A 883 4.35 12.73 8.16
CA ASN A 883 4.29 13.89 7.25
C ASN A 883 4.72 13.62 5.82
N ASP A 884 5.39 12.50 5.56
CA ASP A 884 5.76 12.11 4.21
C ASP A 884 4.82 11.04 3.65
N VAL A 885 3.96 10.43 4.48
CA VAL A 885 3.15 9.24 4.17
C VAL A 885 1.80 9.63 3.57
N SER A 886 1.41 8.96 2.49
CA SER A 886 0.07 9.09 1.92
C SER A 886 -0.97 8.37 2.78
N TRP A 887 -1.71 9.07 3.65
CA TRP A 887 -2.80 8.45 4.42
C TRP A 887 -3.97 7.94 3.58
N ARG A 888 -4.01 8.28 2.29
CA ARG A 888 -4.94 7.67 1.34
C ARG A 888 -4.50 6.26 0.93
N ASN A 889 -3.21 6.01 0.83
CA ASN A 889 -2.63 4.80 0.24
C ASN A 889 -1.57 4.11 1.12
N TRP A 890 -1.47 4.47 2.40
CA TRP A 890 -0.44 3.96 3.31
C TRP A 890 -0.58 2.45 3.53
N ASP A 891 -1.82 1.97 3.55
CA ASP A 891 -2.28 0.58 3.72
C ASP A 891 -2.73 -0.05 2.38
N GLN A 892 -2.29 0.47 1.23
CA GLN A 892 -2.79 0.04 -0.08
C GLN A 892 -2.64 -1.48 -0.36
N ASN A 893 -1.67 -2.13 0.30
CA ASN A 893 -1.42 -3.55 0.16
C ASN A 893 -2.54 -4.40 0.78
N GLU A 894 -3.26 -3.87 1.78
CA GLU A 894 -4.37 -4.56 2.43
C GLU A 894 -5.62 -4.68 1.54
N ALA A 895 -5.59 -4.07 0.34
CA ALA A 895 -6.60 -4.33 -0.69
C ALA A 895 -6.58 -5.78 -1.23
N VAL A 896 -5.54 -6.56 -0.91
CA VAL A 896 -5.46 -7.99 -1.21
C VAL A 896 -5.14 -8.79 0.06
N ASN A 897 -5.51 -10.07 0.07
CA ASN A 897 -5.27 -10.97 1.21
C ASN A 897 -3.78 -10.98 1.58
N GLN A 898 -3.49 -10.73 2.86
CA GLN A 898 -2.14 -10.76 3.43
C GLN A 898 -1.79 -12.15 3.99
N PHE A 899 -0.51 -12.37 4.33
CA PHE A 899 -0.07 -13.62 4.94
C PHE A 899 -0.69 -13.79 6.34
N ALA A 900 -1.30 -14.95 6.59
CA ALA A 900 -1.99 -15.26 7.83
C ALA A 900 -1.09 -16.02 8.83
N GLY A 901 -1.65 -16.33 10.00
CA GLY A 901 -0.94 -17.00 11.09
C GLY A 901 -0.17 -16.04 12.00
N ALA A 902 0.55 -16.60 12.97
CA ALA A 902 1.39 -15.81 13.87
C ALA A 902 2.51 -15.10 13.10
N HIS A 903 2.96 -13.95 13.59
CA HIS A 903 4.26 -13.42 13.22
C HIS A 903 5.35 -14.27 13.88
N ALA A 904 6.54 -14.33 13.32
CA ALA A 904 7.64 -15.12 13.88
C ALA A 904 8.98 -14.40 13.79
N LEU A 905 9.86 -14.65 14.75
CA LEU A 905 11.24 -14.18 14.74
C LEU A 905 12.16 -15.30 14.22
N LEU A 906 13.04 -14.98 13.26
CA LEU A 906 14.16 -15.84 12.87
C LEU A 906 15.20 -15.87 13.99
N SER A 907 15.05 -16.79 14.93
CA SER A 907 15.80 -16.79 16.20
C SER A 907 17.30 -17.05 16.02
N ASP A 908 17.68 -17.85 15.03
CA ASP A 908 19.09 -18.12 14.69
C ASP A 908 19.63 -17.18 13.60
N GLY A 909 18.93 -16.07 13.35
CA GLY A 909 19.31 -15.10 12.33
C GLY A 909 18.90 -15.53 10.92
N CYS A 910 19.32 -14.74 9.94
CA CYS A 910 18.99 -14.91 8.53
C CYS A 910 20.19 -15.30 7.65
N VAL A 911 21.43 -15.23 8.15
CA VAL A 911 22.64 -15.47 7.34
C VAL A 911 22.69 -16.89 6.79
N ASP A 912 22.42 -17.94 7.58
CA ASP A 912 22.41 -19.33 7.08
C ASP A 912 21.38 -19.53 5.95
N LEU A 913 20.21 -18.90 6.07
CA LEU A 913 19.19 -18.94 5.02
C LEU A 913 19.70 -18.29 3.72
N ILE A 914 20.39 -17.15 3.82
CA ILE A 914 20.96 -16.43 2.68
C ILE A 914 22.12 -17.21 2.04
N ASP A 915 23.01 -17.77 2.85
CA ASP A 915 24.15 -18.55 2.36
C ASP A 915 23.65 -19.80 1.63
N ARG A 916 22.66 -20.50 2.18
CA ARG A 916 22.02 -21.64 1.50
C ARG A 916 21.30 -21.24 0.22
N LEU A 917 20.73 -20.04 0.13
CA LEU A 917 20.16 -19.50 -1.12
C LEU A 917 21.23 -19.18 -2.16
N ALA A 918 22.38 -18.68 -1.71
CA ALA A 918 23.54 -18.33 -2.52
C ALA A 918 24.34 -19.55 -3.00
N ASP A 919 24.25 -20.67 -2.27
CA ASP A 919 25.03 -21.87 -2.56
C ASP A 919 24.85 -22.35 -4.01
N GLY A 920 25.97 -22.71 -4.65
CA GLY A 920 26.04 -23.17 -6.03
C GLY A 920 25.80 -22.10 -7.11
N LEU A 921 25.58 -20.81 -6.77
CA LEU A 921 25.36 -19.73 -7.74
C LEU A 921 26.66 -18.99 -8.12
N ASP A 922 26.76 -18.48 -9.34
CA ASP A 922 27.88 -17.65 -9.81
C ASP A 922 27.70 -16.20 -9.34
N ILE A 923 28.18 -15.89 -8.14
CA ILE A 923 28.11 -14.55 -7.53
C ILE A 923 29.47 -13.86 -7.61
N ARG A 924 29.48 -12.60 -8.04
CA ARG A 924 30.66 -11.74 -8.16
C ARG A 924 30.56 -10.57 -7.19
N TYR A 925 31.23 -10.70 -6.05
CA TYR A 925 31.35 -9.65 -5.02
C TYR A 925 32.28 -8.52 -5.44
N ASP A 926 32.14 -7.34 -4.84
CA ASP A 926 32.89 -6.11 -5.18
C ASP A 926 32.74 -5.65 -6.64
N HIS A 927 31.58 -5.94 -7.24
CA HIS A 927 31.20 -5.51 -8.59
C HIS A 927 30.07 -4.50 -8.54
N GLU A 928 30.35 -3.32 -7.95
CA GLU A 928 29.41 -2.20 -7.95
C GLU A 928 29.12 -1.74 -9.39
N VAL A 929 27.92 -2.02 -9.87
CA VAL A 929 27.46 -1.58 -11.19
C VAL A 929 27.25 -0.06 -11.19
N THR A 930 27.81 0.62 -12.19
CA THR A 930 27.71 2.09 -12.33
C THR A 930 27.02 2.53 -13.63
N LEU A 931 26.93 1.64 -14.63
CA LEU A 931 26.31 1.93 -15.91
C LEU A 931 25.67 0.66 -16.50
N VAL A 932 24.42 0.79 -16.94
CA VAL A 932 23.66 -0.22 -17.71
C VAL A 932 23.27 0.38 -19.05
N GLU A 933 23.72 -0.23 -20.14
CA GLU A 933 23.46 0.25 -21.51
C GLU A 933 22.70 -0.80 -22.33
N TRP A 934 21.54 -0.42 -22.88
CA TRP A 934 20.73 -1.27 -23.76
C TRP A 934 20.24 -0.46 -24.97
N LEU A 935 21.12 -0.27 -25.95
CA LEU A 935 20.81 0.58 -27.11
C LEU A 935 19.77 -0.07 -28.03
N ARG A 936 18.85 0.75 -28.57
CA ARG A 936 17.88 0.32 -29.59
C ARG A 936 18.64 -0.19 -30.82
N GLY A 937 18.27 -1.39 -31.30
CA GLY A 937 18.93 -2.06 -32.43
C GLY A 937 20.15 -2.94 -32.06
N LYS A 938 20.73 -2.80 -30.86
CA LYS A 938 21.72 -3.77 -30.35
C LYS A 938 21.00 -4.91 -29.63
N LYS A 939 21.46 -6.15 -29.83
CA LYS A 939 20.88 -7.33 -29.15
C LYS A 939 21.36 -7.46 -27.70
N SER A 940 22.54 -6.94 -27.37
CA SER A 940 23.15 -7.07 -26.05
C SER A 940 22.90 -5.90 -25.10
N VAL A 941 22.98 -6.22 -23.82
CA VAL A 941 23.07 -5.26 -22.72
C VAL A 941 24.51 -5.25 -22.21
N THR A 942 25.07 -4.06 -22.04
CA THR A 942 26.40 -3.85 -21.46
C THR A 942 26.26 -3.33 -20.04
N VAL A 943 26.92 -3.98 -19.09
CA VAL A 943 26.95 -3.58 -17.69
C VAL A 943 28.39 -3.27 -17.29
N SER A 944 28.64 -2.04 -16.82
CA SER A 944 29.97 -1.60 -16.38
C SER A 944 30.02 -1.44 -14.87
N CYS A 945 31.08 -1.96 -14.26
CA CYS A 945 31.32 -1.90 -12.82
C CYS A 945 32.38 -0.84 -12.47
N ARG A 946 32.34 -0.33 -11.24
CA ARG A 946 33.29 0.67 -10.73
C ARG A 946 34.73 0.19 -10.78
N ASN A 947 34.97 -1.10 -10.55
CA ASN A 947 36.29 -1.74 -10.64
C ASN A 947 36.83 -1.88 -12.09
N GLY A 948 36.18 -1.25 -13.08
CA GLY A 948 36.59 -1.25 -14.48
C GLY A 948 36.14 -2.48 -15.28
N LYS A 949 35.63 -3.53 -14.62
CA LYS A 949 35.12 -4.72 -15.33
C LYS A 949 33.83 -4.39 -16.08
N LYS A 950 33.74 -4.89 -17.30
CA LYS A 950 32.56 -4.79 -18.15
C LYS A 950 32.03 -6.17 -18.46
N PHE A 951 30.74 -6.34 -18.27
CA PHE A 951 30.00 -7.53 -18.63
C PHE A 951 29.20 -7.18 -19.87
N ASN A 952 29.70 -7.65 -21.00
CA ASN A 952 28.94 -7.64 -22.24
C ASN A 952 28.22 -8.97 -22.31
N ALA A 953 26.90 -8.92 -22.42
CA ALA A 953 26.12 -10.11 -22.71
C ALA A 953 26.17 -10.39 -24.22
N ASP A 954 27.39 -10.66 -24.71
CA ASP A 954 27.75 -10.86 -26.12
C ASP A 954 28.77 -12.00 -26.21
N LYS A 955 28.37 -13.21 -26.61
CA LYS A 955 29.20 -14.04 -27.52
C LYS A 955 28.48 -15.30 -27.99
N ILE A 956 28.09 -15.26 -29.26
CA ILE A 956 27.78 -16.44 -30.06
C ILE A 956 29.11 -17.03 -30.55
N LEU A 957 29.44 -18.27 -30.17
CA LEU A 957 30.48 -19.07 -30.82
C LEU A 957 29.82 -19.88 -31.94
N ILE A 958 30.04 -19.47 -33.19
CA ILE A 958 29.64 -20.23 -34.38
C ILE A 958 30.55 -21.46 -34.49
N LEU A 959 29.95 -22.65 -34.53
CA LEU A 959 30.67 -23.92 -34.74
C LEU A 959 31.23 -24.01 -36.16
N LYS A 960 32.50 -24.43 -36.25
CA LYS A 960 33.26 -24.63 -37.50
C LYS A 960 32.70 -25.84 -38.26
N LYS A 961 32.33 -25.64 -39.54
CA LYS A 961 31.76 -26.67 -40.43
C LYS A 961 32.81 -27.71 -40.83
N ARG A 962 32.48 -29.01 -40.79
CA ARG A 962 33.20 -30.08 -41.51
C ARG A 962 32.25 -30.68 -42.58
N SER A 963 32.62 -30.43 -43.84
CA SER A 963 32.29 -31.09 -45.12
C SER A 963 30.84 -31.50 -45.50
N PRO A 964 30.51 -31.58 -46.82
CA PRO A 964 29.14 -31.50 -47.31
C PRO A 964 28.61 -32.81 -47.93
N GLU A 965 27.35 -33.14 -47.68
CA GLU A 965 26.57 -33.99 -48.58
C GLU A 965 25.21 -33.36 -48.91
N LYS A 966 24.77 -33.64 -50.14
CA LYS A 966 23.93 -32.81 -51.02
C LYS A 966 22.42 -32.87 -50.70
N TYR A 967 21.93 -32.30 -49.61
CA TYR A 967 20.48 -32.06 -49.43
C TYR A 967 20.17 -30.83 -48.54
N LEU A 968 20.73 -29.65 -48.84
CA LEU A 968 20.69 -28.51 -47.90
C LEU A 968 20.60 -27.12 -48.58
N VAL A 969 19.69 -26.92 -49.53
CA VAL A 969 19.40 -25.56 -50.04
C VAL A 969 18.01 -25.08 -49.59
N TYR A 970 17.00 -25.94 -49.62
CA TYR A 970 15.65 -25.59 -49.13
C TYR A 970 15.58 -25.49 -47.59
N TYR A 971 16.22 -26.43 -46.88
CA TYR A 971 16.34 -26.36 -45.42
C TYR A 971 17.34 -25.30 -44.95
N ALA A 972 18.37 -24.95 -45.72
CA ALA A 972 19.33 -23.94 -45.31
C ALA A 972 18.73 -22.53 -45.32
N VAL A 973 17.82 -22.19 -46.25
CA VAL A 973 17.13 -20.90 -46.28
C VAL A 973 16.06 -20.83 -45.19
N LEU A 974 15.33 -21.93 -44.94
CA LEU A 974 14.38 -22.01 -43.82
C LEU A 974 15.10 -21.96 -42.46
N ILE A 975 16.25 -22.63 -42.33
CA ILE A 975 17.12 -22.54 -41.15
C ILE A 975 17.77 -21.17 -41.06
N PHE A 976 18.12 -20.47 -42.14
CA PHE A 976 18.68 -19.11 -42.04
C PHE A 976 17.62 -18.08 -41.62
N LEU A 977 16.39 -18.22 -42.13
CA LEU A 977 15.25 -17.40 -41.72
C LEU A 977 14.83 -17.71 -40.28
N LEU A 978 14.72 -18.98 -39.87
CA LEU A 978 14.41 -19.38 -38.48
C LEU A 978 15.59 -19.14 -37.50
N SER A 979 16.85 -19.35 -37.91
CA SER A 979 18.01 -19.15 -37.04
C SER A 979 18.36 -17.69 -36.78
N SER A 980 17.95 -16.77 -37.66
CA SER A 980 18.09 -15.33 -37.42
C SER A 980 17.15 -14.81 -36.31
N GLN A 981 16.07 -15.55 -36.01
CA GLN A 981 15.18 -15.35 -34.86
C GLN A 981 15.64 -16.14 -33.61
N LEU A 982 16.37 -17.26 -33.76
CA LEU A 982 16.87 -18.12 -32.67
C LEU A 982 18.15 -17.62 -31.96
N LEU A 983 18.32 -16.31 -31.80
CA LEU A 983 19.46 -15.72 -31.11
C LEU A 983 19.05 -15.22 -29.73
N GLY A 984 19.44 -15.96 -28.69
CA GLY A 984 19.11 -15.72 -27.29
C GLY A 984 19.19 -14.25 -26.88
N LEU A 985 18.07 -13.74 -26.38
CA LEU A 985 17.97 -12.41 -25.78
C LEU A 985 18.70 -12.44 -24.44
N PHE A 986 19.72 -11.62 -24.30
CA PHE A 986 20.40 -11.45 -23.02
C PHE A 986 19.65 -10.41 -22.18
N GLN A 987 19.29 -10.81 -20.96
CA GLN A 987 18.40 -10.08 -20.08
C GLN A 987 19.12 -9.73 -18.77
N VAL A 988 18.83 -8.53 -18.27
CA VAL A 988 19.38 -8.03 -17.01
C VAL A 988 18.24 -7.83 -16.01
N LEU A 989 18.36 -8.47 -14.86
CA LEU A 989 17.48 -8.24 -13.72
C LEU A 989 18.14 -7.28 -12.74
N LEU A 990 17.47 -6.16 -12.46
CA LEU A 990 17.87 -5.21 -11.45
C LEU A 990 17.15 -5.53 -10.13
N ALA A 991 17.91 -5.95 -9.12
CA ALA A 991 17.46 -6.24 -7.76
C ALA A 991 18.02 -5.20 -6.76
N LEU A 992 18.12 -3.95 -7.19
CA LEU A 992 18.72 -2.86 -6.41
C LEU A 992 17.71 -2.22 -5.45
N PRO A 993 18.14 -1.74 -4.27
CA PRO A 993 17.30 -0.95 -3.38
C PRO A 993 16.80 0.35 -4.04
N LEU A 994 15.60 0.79 -3.69
CA LEU A 994 14.98 1.98 -4.27
C LEU A 994 15.84 3.24 -4.07
N ALA A 995 16.44 3.42 -2.90
CA ALA A 995 17.30 4.57 -2.61
C ALA A 995 18.55 4.63 -3.52
N VAL A 996 19.10 3.48 -3.93
CA VAL A 996 20.23 3.43 -4.88
C VAL A 996 19.82 3.99 -6.25
N LEU A 997 18.61 3.64 -6.70
CA LEU A 997 18.03 4.14 -7.95
C LEU A 997 17.68 5.63 -7.85
N GLN A 998 17.06 6.07 -6.75
CA GLN A 998 16.71 7.48 -6.50
C GLN A 998 17.94 8.38 -6.38
N LYS A 999 19.04 7.90 -5.78
CA LYS A 999 20.32 8.62 -5.67
C LYS A 999 21.15 8.55 -6.97
N HIS A 1000 20.61 7.99 -8.05
CA HIS A 1000 21.24 7.89 -9.38
C HIS A 1000 22.65 7.26 -9.36
N ARG A 1001 22.89 6.30 -8.47
CA ARG A 1001 24.18 5.61 -8.35
C ARG A 1001 24.48 4.73 -9.57
N VAL A 1002 23.43 4.23 -10.23
CA VAL A 1002 23.52 3.51 -11.50
C VAL A 1002 22.99 4.41 -12.61
N ARG A 1003 23.83 4.65 -13.63
CA ARG A 1003 23.42 5.34 -14.85
C ARG A 1003 22.79 4.37 -15.84
N PHE A 1004 21.78 4.85 -16.54
CA PHE A 1004 21.04 4.07 -17.54
C PHE A 1004 21.17 4.75 -18.90
N ASN A 1005 21.51 3.98 -19.93
CA ASN A 1005 21.57 4.46 -21.32
C ASN A 1005 20.82 3.50 -22.27
N PRO A 1006 19.64 3.89 -22.81
CA PRO A 1006 18.95 5.18 -22.64
C PRO A 1006 18.44 5.40 -21.20
N LYS A 1007 17.91 6.60 -20.90
CA LYS A 1007 17.26 6.84 -19.60
C LYS A 1007 16.06 5.91 -19.40
N LEU A 1008 15.78 5.57 -18.15
CA LEU A 1008 14.58 4.81 -17.80
C LEU A 1008 13.30 5.57 -18.21
N PRO A 1009 12.21 4.86 -18.58
CA PRO A 1009 10.95 5.50 -18.97
C PRO A 1009 10.36 6.42 -17.89
N ASP A 1010 9.67 7.47 -18.30
CA ASP A 1010 9.10 8.49 -17.40
C ASP A 1010 8.16 7.92 -16.34
N LYS A 1011 7.38 6.87 -16.66
CA LYS A 1011 6.54 6.17 -15.67
C LYS A 1011 7.38 5.64 -14.50
N LYS A 1012 8.54 5.08 -14.79
CA LYS A 1012 9.45 4.51 -13.79
C LYS A 1012 10.09 5.61 -12.95
N THR A 1013 10.55 6.68 -13.61
CA THR A 1013 11.12 7.86 -12.93
C THR A 1013 10.10 8.55 -12.03
N ARG A 1014 8.83 8.63 -12.48
CA ARG A 1014 7.71 9.13 -11.68
C ARG A 1014 7.41 8.23 -10.48
N ALA A 1015 7.35 6.92 -10.69
CA ALA A 1015 7.14 5.96 -9.60
C ALA A 1015 8.24 6.06 -8.53
N MET A 1016 9.50 6.22 -8.93
CA MET A 1016 10.62 6.47 -8.02
C MET A 1016 10.48 7.78 -7.22
N LYS A 1017 9.69 8.77 -7.67
CA LYS A 1017 9.42 9.99 -6.89
C LYS A 1017 8.38 9.75 -5.79
N TYR A 1018 7.39 8.92 -6.07
CA TYR A 1018 6.19 8.74 -5.24
C TYR A 1018 6.20 7.50 -4.34
N ILE A 1019 7.12 6.55 -4.57
CA ILE A 1019 7.47 5.55 -3.57
C ILE A 1019 8.66 6.12 -2.78
N GLY A 1020 8.51 6.20 -1.47
CA GLY A 1020 9.54 6.68 -0.55
C GLY A 1020 10.50 5.57 -0.15
N ALA A 1021 11.74 5.96 0.11
CA ALA A 1021 12.73 5.09 0.74
C ALA A 1021 12.69 5.34 2.25
N GLY A 1022 11.91 4.52 2.96
CA GLY A 1022 11.79 4.58 4.41
C GLY A 1022 13.07 4.12 5.10
N LEU A 1023 13.28 4.62 6.31
CA LEU A 1023 14.44 4.36 7.14
C LEU A 1023 14.02 4.14 8.59
N ILE A 1024 14.55 3.06 9.15
CA ILE A 1024 14.64 2.81 10.58
C ILE A 1024 16.06 2.35 10.87
N GLU A 1025 16.48 2.48 12.11
CA GLU A 1025 17.76 1.93 12.57
C GLU A 1025 17.52 1.11 13.83
N LYS A 1026 18.21 -0.01 13.98
CA LYS A 1026 18.11 -0.90 15.14
C LYS A 1026 19.22 -0.60 16.12
N VAL A 1027 18.90 -0.81 17.39
CA VAL A 1027 19.83 -0.76 18.52
C VAL A 1027 19.61 -2.02 19.33
N ALA A 1028 20.63 -2.85 19.46
CA ALA A 1028 20.62 -4.03 20.31
C ALA A 1028 21.67 -3.89 21.40
N VAL A 1029 21.33 -4.26 22.62
CA VAL A 1029 22.19 -4.12 23.79
C VAL A 1029 22.18 -5.43 24.57
N ARG A 1030 23.38 -5.90 24.92
CA ARG A 1030 23.60 -7.06 25.76
C ARG A 1030 23.82 -6.65 27.21
N PHE A 1031 23.23 -7.44 28.10
CA PHE A 1031 23.28 -7.27 29.55
C PHE A 1031 23.82 -8.53 30.24
N PRO A 1032 24.52 -8.39 31.37
CA PRO A 1032 25.05 -9.51 32.13
C PRO A 1032 23.97 -10.33 32.87
N ARG A 1033 22.75 -9.79 33.02
CA ARG A 1033 21.60 -10.49 33.62
C ARG A 1033 20.27 -9.99 33.09
N CYS A 1034 19.26 -10.84 33.12
CA CYS A 1034 17.87 -10.44 32.90
C CYS A 1034 17.34 -9.62 34.08
N PHE A 1035 17.06 -8.33 33.86
CA PHE A 1035 16.41 -7.46 34.84
C PHE A 1035 14.90 -7.31 34.60
N TRP A 1036 14.39 -7.69 33.42
CA TRP A 1036 12.96 -7.61 33.07
C TRP A 1036 12.14 -8.84 33.53
N ASN A 1037 12.56 -9.49 34.64
CA ASN A 1037 11.94 -10.73 35.15
C ASN A 1037 10.45 -10.58 35.45
N SER A 1038 10.01 -9.38 35.81
CA SER A 1038 8.61 -9.07 36.11
C SER A 1038 7.68 -9.13 34.89
N LEU A 1039 8.21 -9.14 33.67
CA LEU A 1039 7.46 -9.24 32.43
C LEU A 1039 7.51 -10.65 31.80
N LEU A 1040 8.32 -11.55 32.35
CA LEU A 1040 8.41 -12.91 31.82
C LEU A 1040 7.08 -13.64 32.00
N LYS A 1041 6.69 -14.41 30.99
CA LYS A 1041 5.56 -15.34 31.05
C LYS A 1041 5.85 -16.46 32.06
N LYS A 1042 4.83 -17.27 32.34
CA LYS A 1042 4.95 -18.43 33.25
C LYS A 1042 6.01 -19.46 32.81
N ASP A 1043 6.27 -19.55 31.51
CA ASP A 1043 7.32 -20.40 30.93
C ASP A 1043 8.71 -19.75 30.96
N GLY A 1044 8.83 -18.57 31.58
CA GLY A 1044 10.07 -17.79 31.67
C GLY A 1044 10.40 -17.01 30.41
N THR A 1045 9.57 -16.98 29.37
CA THR A 1045 9.89 -16.29 28.11
C THR A 1045 9.27 -14.91 28.00
N LEU A 1046 9.86 -14.05 27.17
CA LEU A 1046 9.27 -12.81 26.70
C LEU A 1046 9.52 -12.70 25.19
N ASP A 1047 8.54 -12.18 24.46
CA ASP A 1047 8.69 -11.91 23.02
C ASP A 1047 9.14 -10.44 22.84
N TYR A 1048 8.37 -9.52 23.41
CA TYR A 1048 8.61 -8.09 23.38
C TYR A 1048 7.72 -7.35 24.39
N PHE A 1049 8.02 -6.07 24.63
CA PHE A 1049 7.18 -5.14 25.38
C PHE A 1049 7.23 -3.73 24.75
N SER A 1050 6.16 -2.96 24.92
CA SER A 1050 6.03 -1.61 24.37
C SER A 1050 6.52 -0.54 25.33
N HIS A 1051 6.94 0.59 24.78
CA HIS A 1051 7.33 1.80 25.52
C HIS A 1051 6.33 2.92 25.23
N ALA A 1052 5.54 3.31 26.22
CA ALA A 1052 4.74 4.53 26.13
C ALA A 1052 5.64 5.75 26.46
N PRO A 1053 5.90 6.65 25.49
CA PRO A 1053 6.87 7.73 25.64
C PRO A 1053 6.39 8.83 26.59
N ARG A 1054 7.30 9.54 27.26
CA ARG A 1054 6.92 10.68 28.13
C ARG A 1054 6.45 11.88 27.33
N LYS A 1055 7.00 12.05 26.12
CA LYS A 1055 6.74 13.18 25.23
C LYS A 1055 6.48 12.69 23.81
N SER A 1056 5.65 13.42 23.07
CA SER A 1056 5.37 13.12 21.65
C SER A 1056 6.62 13.12 20.77
N SER A 1057 7.63 13.94 21.09
CA SER A 1057 8.92 13.98 20.39
C SER A 1057 9.75 12.70 20.53
N GLU A 1058 9.43 11.85 21.52
CA GLU A 1058 10.15 10.61 21.82
C GLU A 1058 9.43 9.38 21.24
N ARG A 1059 8.30 9.55 20.53
CA ARG A 1059 7.51 8.41 20.03
C ARG A 1059 8.25 7.49 19.05
N GLY A 1060 9.24 8.02 18.35
CA GLY A 1060 10.11 7.26 17.45
C GLY A 1060 11.34 6.69 18.15
N LEU A 1061 11.55 6.95 19.45
CA LEU A 1061 12.72 6.59 20.21
C LEU A 1061 12.44 5.33 21.04
N PHE A 1062 12.89 4.18 20.55
CA PHE A 1062 12.78 2.89 21.21
C PHE A 1062 11.35 2.50 21.57
N ASN A 1063 10.44 2.55 20.58
CA ASN A 1063 9.00 2.36 20.80
C ASN A 1063 8.63 0.94 21.28
N MET A 1064 9.44 -0.06 20.91
CA MET A 1064 9.25 -1.48 21.23
C MET A 1064 10.58 -2.14 21.59
N PHE A 1065 10.62 -2.98 22.61
CA PHE A 1065 11.80 -3.76 22.98
C PHE A 1065 11.51 -5.24 22.75
N TYR A 1066 12.34 -5.90 21.95
CA TYR A 1066 12.27 -7.33 21.64
C TYR A 1066 13.30 -8.08 22.45
N ASP A 1067 12.89 -9.19 23.06
CA ASP A 1067 13.79 -10.08 23.78
C ASP A 1067 14.39 -11.10 22.80
N PHE A 1068 15.71 -10.98 22.61
CA PHE A 1068 16.52 -11.82 21.74
C PHE A 1068 17.28 -12.89 22.52
N SER A 1069 17.14 -12.93 23.84
CA SER A 1069 17.86 -13.86 24.70
C SER A 1069 17.58 -15.31 24.28
N ARG A 1070 18.64 -16.03 23.91
CA ARG A 1070 18.58 -17.45 23.56
C ARG A 1070 18.64 -18.26 24.85
N ARG A 1071 17.73 -19.21 25.06
CA ARG A 1071 17.82 -20.17 26.16
C ARG A 1071 18.43 -21.49 25.66
N ASP A 1072 19.26 -22.11 26.48
CA ASP A 1072 19.76 -23.47 26.25
C ASP A 1072 18.68 -24.53 26.56
N GLU A 1073 19.04 -25.80 26.40
CA GLU A 1073 18.17 -26.95 26.68
C GLU A 1073 17.70 -27.04 28.14
N ASN A 1074 18.42 -26.40 29.07
CA ASN A 1074 18.08 -26.32 30.49
C ASN A 1074 17.26 -25.06 30.82
N GLY A 1075 16.91 -24.25 29.80
CA GLY A 1075 16.14 -23.03 29.95
C GLY A 1075 16.96 -21.82 30.41
N VAL A 1076 18.29 -21.90 30.45
CA VAL A 1076 19.19 -20.81 30.88
C VAL A 1076 19.70 -20.04 29.67
N ALA A 1077 19.67 -18.70 29.72
CA ALA A 1077 20.21 -17.89 28.64
C ALA A 1077 21.68 -17.52 28.91
N PRO A 1078 22.63 -17.83 28.00
CA PRO A 1078 24.02 -17.43 28.17
C PRO A 1078 24.22 -15.93 27.93
N PHE A 1079 23.34 -15.29 27.16
CA PHE A 1079 23.37 -13.86 26.85
C PHE A 1079 21.95 -13.28 26.95
N TYR A 1080 21.83 -12.12 27.59
CA TYR A 1080 20.57 -11.38 27.69
C TYR A 1080 20.61 -10.17 26.77
N VAL A 1081 19.81 -10.19 25.71
CA VAL A 1081 19.87 -9.16 24.66
C VAL A 1081 18.48 -8.58 24.42
N LEU A 1082 18.38 -7.26 24.51
CA LEU A 1082 17.21 -6.52 24.05
C LEU A 1082 17.53 -5.76 22.77
N MET A 1083 16.59 -5.78 21.83
CA MET A 1083 16.66 -5.00 20.60
C MET A 1083 15.50 -4.03 20.53
N SER A 1084 15.76 -2.80 20.09
CA SER A 1084 14.76 -1.81 19.77
C SER A 1084 15.14 -1.09 18.47
N TYR A 1085 14.33 -0.12 18.08
CA TYR A 1085 14.54 0.66 16.87
C TYR A 1085 14.30 2.14 17.10
N VAL A 1086 14.85 2.93 16.19
CA VAL A 1086 14.54 4.34 16.02
C VAL A 1086 13.93 4.59 14.65
N CYS A 1087 12.87 5.39 14.61
CA CYS A 1087 12.12 5.71 13.40
C CYS A 1087 11.62 7.16 13.43
N GLY A 1088 10.95 7.58 12.35
CA GLY A 1088 10.35 8.92 12.26
C GLY A 1088 11.39 10.03 12.47
N ASP A 1089 11.09 10.95 13.39
CA ASP A 1089 12.00 12.05 13.74
C ASP A 1089 13.22 11.60 14.56
N SER A 1090 13.19 10.41 15.16
CA SER A 1090 14.26 9.90 16.01
C SER A 1090 15.36 9.18 15.23
N VAL A 1091 15.17 8.88 13.95
CA VAL A 1091 16.20 8.18 13.15
C VAL A 1091 17.49 8.99 13.01
N ASP A 1092 17.41 10.32 13.13
CA ASP A 1092 18.58 11.20 13.03
C ASP A 1092 19.54 11.05 14.23
N ILE A 1093 19.14 10.42 15.33
CA ILE A 1093 20.01 10.30 16.51
C ILE A 1093 21.26 9.48 16.20
N VAL A 1094 21.14 8.40 15.41
CA VAL A 1094 22.30 7.56 15.03
C VAL A 1094 23.26 8.33 14.12
N ASN A 1095 22.78 9.41 13.50
CA ASN A 1095 23.62 10.28 12.71
C ASN A 1095 24.34 11.35 13.53
N LYS A 1096 23.76 11.73 14.68
CA LYS A 1096 24.21 12.84 15.53
C LYS A 1096 25.14 12.40 16.65
N TYR A 1097 24.99 11.17 17.13
CA TYR A 1097 25.69 10.62 18.28
C TYR A 1097 26.52 9.39 17.87
N SER A 1098 27.52 9.06 18.69
CA SER A 1098 28.28 7.81 18.59
C SER A 1098 27.41 6.60 18.97
N ASP A 1099 27.85 5.40 18.57
CA ASP A 1099 27.11 4.17 18.85
C ASP A 1099 27.03 3.90 20.37
N GLU A 1100 28.08 4.25 21.12
CA GLU A 1100 28.12 4.18 22.58
C GLU A 1100 27.12 5.14 23.23
N GLU A 1101 27.02 6.38 22.74
CA GLU A 1101 26.04 7.35 23.24
C GLU A 1101 24.60 6.90 22.95
N VAL A 1102 24.34 6.33 21.76
CA VAL A 1102 23.03 5.78 21.40
C VAL A 1102 22.68 4.58 22.28
N ALA A 1103 23.64 3.68 22.53
CA ALA A 1103 23.47 2.58 23.47
C ALA A 1103 23.19 3.08 24.90
N GLN A 1104 23.85 4.15 25.33
CA GLN A 1104 23.57 4.77 26.62
C GLN A 1104 22.16 5.39 26.67
N MET A 1105 21.68 5.99 25.58
CA MET A 1105 20.29 6.47 25.48
C MET A 1105 19.30 5.30 25.62
N PHE A 1106 19.57 4.16 24.99
CA PHE A 1106 18.78 2.95 25.12
C PHE A 1106 18.70 2.47 26.57
N VAL A 1107 19.84 2.38 27.26
CA VAL A 1107 19.92 2.01 28.69
C VAL A 1107 19.20 3.03 29.57
N ASN A 1108 19.34 4.33 29.29
CA ASN A 1108 18.66 5.38 30.03
C ASN A 1108 17.13 5.29 29.89
N THR A 1109 16.62 4.91 28.71
CA THR A 1109 15.19 4.63 28.52
C THR A 1109 14.76 3.42 29.35
N LEU A 1110 15.54 2.33 29.36
CA LEU A 1110 15.24 1.18 30.21
C LEU A 1110 15.25 1.52 31.71
N LYS A 1111 16.19 2.37 32.17
CA LYS A 1111 16.23 2.88 33.56
C LYS A 1111 14.96 3.67 33.92
N GLN A 1112 14.30 4.29 32.94
CA GLN A 1112 12.98 4.94 33.14
C GLN A 1112 11.82 3.94 33.18
N LEU A 1113 11.90 2.86 32.39
CA LEU A 1113 10.87 1.81 32.35
C LEU A 1113 10.91 0.91 33.58
N PHE A 1114 12.09 0.66 34.15
CA PHE A 1114 12.30 -0.20 35.31
C PHE A 1114 13.02 0.55 36.45
N PRO A 1115 12.43 1.62 37.01
CA PRO A 1115 13.12 2.49 37.99
C PRO A 1115 13.40 1.81 39.33
N LYS A 1116 12.81 0.63 39.59
CA LYS A 1116 13.04 -0.18 40.79
C LYS A 1116 14.12 -1.24 40.60
N GLU A 1117 14.48 -1.53 39.36
CA GLU A 1117 15.50 -2.51 39.04
C GLU A 1117 16.85 -1.80 38.97
N ASP A 1118 17.87 -2.40 39.57
CA ASP A 1118 19.25 -2.01 39.31
C ASP A 1118 19.63 -2.51 37.91
N ILE A 1119 19.62 -1.63 36.89
CA ILE A 1119 19.93 -2.06 35.52
C ILE A 1119 21.45 -2.05 35.34
N PRO A 1120 22.07 -3.20 35.06
CA PRO A 1120 23.52 -3.27 34.91
C PRO A 1120 23.98 -2.47 33.69
N GLU A 1121 25.23 -2.03 33.73
CA GLU A 1121 25.87 -1.45 32.55
C GLU A 1121 25.98 -2.49 31.42
N PRO A 1122 25.81 -2.07 30.16
CA PRO A 1122 25.83 -2.98 29.03
C PRO A 1122 27.25 -3.50 28.78
N ASP A 1123 27.35 -4.77 28.40
CA ASP A 1123 28.63 -5.43 28.08
C ASP A 1123 28.84 -5.62 26.56
N GLY A 1124 27.95 -5.05 25.74
CA GLY A 1124 28.03 -4.98 24.29
C GLY A 1124 26.82 -4.30 23.68
N ALA A 1125 27.01 -3.64 22.53
CA ALA A 1125 25.92 -3.04 21.77
C ALA A 1125 26.16 -3.11 20.26
N VAL A 1126 25.07 -3.09 19.49
CA VAL A 1126 25.06 -3.01 18.03
C VAL A 1126 24.09 -1.90 17.63
N VAL A 1127 24.56 -0.94 16.82
CA VAL A 1127 23.76 0.16 16.27
C VAL A 1127 23.86 0.12 14.75
N THR A 1128 22.73 0.16 14.05
CA THR A 1128 22.72 0.11 12.58
C THR A 1128 22.80 1.49 11.94
N HIS A 1129 23.33 1.52 10.71
CA HIS A 1129 23.53 2.74 9.92
C HIS A 1129 23.10 2.54 8.45
N TRP A 1130 21.93 1.93 8.21
CA TRP A 1130 21.40 1.68 6.86
C TRP A 1130 21.27 2.94 6.01
N GLY A 1131 20.97 4.09 6.61
CA GLY A 1131 20.85 5.36 5.89
C GLY A 1131 22.18 5.83 5.26
N ARG A 1132 23.31 5.48 5.90
CA ARG A 1132 24.67 5.82 5.47
C ARG A 1132 25.23 4.83 4.45
N ASP A 1133 24.70 3.62 4.38
CA ASP A 1133 25.17 2.60 3.44
C ASP A 1133 24.97 3.04 1.98
N PRO A 1134 26.04 3.25 1.18
CA PRO A 1134 25.93 3.74 -0.19
C PRO A 1134 25.30 2.74 -1.16
N HIS A 1135 25.28 1.45 -0.81
CA HIS A 1135 24.74 0.37 -1.63
C HIS A 1135 23.31 -0.01 -1.22
N ILE A 1136 22.79 0.56 -0.13
CA ILE A 1136 21.44 0.29 0.39
C ILE A 1136 20.68 1.60 0.64
N GLY A 1137 21.10 2.39 1.63
CA GLY A 1137 20.62 3.75 1.87
C GLY A 1137 19.17 3.86 2.34
N MET A 1138 18.55 2.77 2.82
CA MET A 1138 17.16 2.67 3.25
C MET A 1138 16.89 1.38 4.04
N ALA A 1139 15.79 1.33 4.78
CA ALA A 1139 15.26 0.11 5.39
C ALA A 1139 14.23 -0.56 4.46
N TYR A 1140 13.11 0.09 4.17
CA TYR A 1140 12.04 -0.45 3.30
C TYR A 1140 11.18 0.67 2.71
N SER A 1141 10.42 0.37 1.65
CA SER A 1141 9.66 1.38 0.93
C SER A 1141 8.32 1.75 1.58
N TYR A 1142 7.76 2.91 1.23
CA TYR A 1142 6.40 3.32 1.62
C TYR A 1142 5.78 4.21 0.54
N VAL A 1143 4.46 4.45 0.60
CA VAL A 1143 3.80 5.34 -0.36
C VAL A 1143 3.86 6.78 0.14
N ARG A 1144 4.53 7.67 -0.62
CA ARG A 1144 4.57 9.10 -0.32
C ARG A 1144 3.27 9.79 -0.69
N ILE A 1145 3.03 10.97 -0.11
CA ILE A 1145 1.94 11.87 -0.52
C ILE A 1145 1.86 12.00 -2.04
N GLY A 1146 0.66 11.85 -2.61
CA GLY A 1146 0.43 11.87 -4.05
C GLY A 1146 0.74 10.55 -4.76
N GLY A 1147 1.35 9.59 -4.06
CA GLY A 1147 1.63 8.24 -4.53
C GLY A 1147 0.44 7.31 -4.44
N THR A 1148 0.52 6.18 -5.16
CA THR A 1148 -0.47 5.09 -5.09
C THR A 1148 0.24 3.74 -5.16
N GLY A 1149 -0.47 2.67 -4.83
CA GLY A 1149 0.02 1.30 -5.00
C GLY A 1149 0.46 0.96 -6.42
N ALA A 1150 -0.15 1.57 -7.44
CA ALA A 1150 0.20 1.33 -8.84
C ALA A 1150 1.64 1.73 -9.19
N HIS A 1151 2.27 2.60 -8.40
CA HIS A 1151 3.68 2.94 -8.61
C HIS A 1151 4.62 1.76 -8.30
N TYR A 1152 4.25 0.81 -7.43
CA TYR A 1152 5.00 -0.45 -7.30
C TYR A 1152 4.95 -1.27 -8.60
N ASP A 1153 3.79 -1.29 -9.27
CA ASP A 1153 3.60 -1.98 -10.56
C ASP A 1153 4.42 -1.31 -11.67
N ASP A 1154 4.44 0.04 -11.70
CA ASP A 1154 5.29 0.81 -12.63
C ASP A 1154 6.79 0.55 -12.41
N LEU A 1155 7.23 0.34 -11.16
CA LEU A 1155 8.61 -0.05 -10.84
C LEU A 1155 8.91 -1.50 -11.26
N ALA A 1156 7.93 -2.39 -11.20
CA ALA A 1156 8.04 -3.79 -11.59
C ALA A 1156 7.97 -4.02 -13.12
N ALA A 1157 7.51 -3.03 -13.88
CA ALA A 1157 7.33 -3.16 -15.32
C ALA A 1157 8.70 -3.36 -16.03
N PRO A 1158 8.84 -4.39 -16.90
CA PRO A 1158 10.05 -4.59 -17.67
C PRO A 1158 10.22 -3.51 -18.74
N VAL A 1159 11.46 -3.25 -19.15
CA VAL A 1159 11.82 -2.28 -20.19
C VAL A 1159 12.44 -3.00 -21.38
N ASP A 1160 11.84 -2.78 -22.56
CA ASP A 1160 12.29 -3.32 -23.86
C ASP A 1160 12.51 -4.84 -23.88
N ALA A 1161 11.83 -5.60 -23.00
CA ALA A 1161 12.03 -7.05 -22.77
C ALA A 1161 13.49 -7.45 -22.49
N LYS A 1162 14.29 -6.50 -21.98
CA LYS A 1162 15.72 -6.65 -21.69
C LYS A 1162 16.04 -6.36 -20.24
N LEU A 1163 15.39 -5.35 -19.67
CA LEU A 1163 15.57 -4.99 -18.26
C LEU A 1163 14.35 -5.42 -17.47
N TYR A 1164 14.59 -6.16 -16.40
CA TYR A 1164 13.59 -6.63 -15.45
C TYR A 1164 13.91 -6.05 -14.07
N PHE A 1165 12.91 -5.95 -13.20
CA PHE A 1165 13.06 -5.30 -11.90
C PHE A 1165 12.40 -6.13 -10.80
N ALA A 1166 13.19 -6.46 -9.78
CA ALA A 1166 12.77 -7.17 -8.59
C ALA A 1166 13.24 -6.42 -7.33
N GLY A 1167 12.71 -6.83 -6.18
CA GLY A 1167 12.90 -6.19 -4.88
C GLY A 1167 11.57 -5.83 -4.24
N GLU A 1168 11.58 -5.56 -2.93
CA GLU A 1168 10.38 -5.21 -2.16
C GLU A 1168 9.63 -3.99 -2.75
N CYS A 1169 10.36 -3.00 -3.28
CA CYS A 1169 9.77 -1.82 -3.92
C CYS A 1169 9.15 -2.10 -5.31
N THR A 1170 9.07 -3.36 -5.73
CA THR A 1170 8.42 -3.80 -6.96
C THR A 1170 7.27 -4.77 -6.67
N ASN A 1171 6.93 -5.00 -5.40
CA ASN A 1171 5.85 -5.88 -5.00
C ASN A 1171 4.73 -5.06 -4.34
N ARG A 1172 3.65 -4.82 -5.09
CA ARG A 1172 2.51 -4.04 -4.59
C ARG A 1172 1.75 -4.73 -3.46
N PHE A 1173 1.63 -6.05 -3.54
CA PHE A 1173 0.80 -6.85 -2.63
C PHE A 1173 1.50 -7.11 -1.29
N PHE A 1174 2.82 -7.27 -1.35
CA PHE A 1174 3.65 -7.50 -0.18
C PHE A 1174 4.88 -6.58 -0.24
N PRO A 1175 4.71 -5.25 -0.14
CA PRO A 1175 5.84 -4.32 -0.12
C PRO A 1175 6.66 -4.52 1.17
N GLN A 1176 7.81 -3.86 1.28
CA GLN A 1176 8.67 -3.80 2.48
C GLN A 1176 9.38 -5.10 2.89
N THR A 1177 8.66 -6.21 2.90
CA THR A 1177 9.06 -7.46 3.55
C THR A 1177 10.12 -8.25 2.75
N MET A 1178 10.90 -9.06 3.47
CA MET A 1178 11.78 -10.05 2.83
C MET A 1178 11.01 -11.06 1.99
N THR A 1179 9.81 -11.45 2.43
CA THR A 1179 8.88 -12.31 1.68
C THR A 1179 8.50 -11.66 0.35
N GLY A 1180 8.10 -10.39 0.38
CA GLY A 1180 7.77 -9.61 -0.81
C GLY A 1180 8.91 -9.50 -1.82
N ALA A 1181 10.13 -9.26 -1.32
CA ALA A 1181 11.35 -9.26 -2.13
C ALA A 1181 11.60 -10.65 -2.77
N TYR A 1182 11.53 -11.73 -1.99
CA TYR A 1182 11.70 -13.10 -2.49
C TYR A 1182 10.71 -13.41 -3.64
N ILE A 1183 9.42 -13.12 -3.42
CA ILE A 1183 8.35 -13.34 -4.40
C ILE A 1183 8.57 -12.54 -5.68
N SER A 1184 9.03 -11.28 -5.56
CA SER A 1184 9.33 -10.47 -6.74
C SER A 1184 10.46 -11.08 -7.58
N GLY A 1185 11.44 -11.74 -6.96
CA GLY A 1185 12.49 -12.48 -7.65
C GLY A 1185 11.94 -13.68 -8.42
N LEU A 1186 11.07 -14.47 -7.80
CA LEU A 1186 10.38 -15.59 -8.45
C LEU A 1186 9.53 -15.12 -9.64
N ARG A 1187 8.79 -14.02 -9.47
CA ARG A 1187 7.98 -13.40 -10.54
C ARG A 1187 8.84 -13.03 -11.75
N GLU A 1188 9.96 -12.36 -11.53
CA GLU A 1188 10.84 -11.97 -12.65
C GLU A 1188 11.55 -13.16 -13.26
N ALA A 1189 11.93 -14.19 -12.49
CA ALA A 1189 12.45 -15.44 -13.03
C ALA A 1189 11.48 -16.10 -14.02
N GLY A 1190 10.18 -16.18 -13.67
CA GLY A 1190 9.14 -16.67 -14.56
C GLY A 1190 9.02 -15.84 -15.84
N ARG A 1191 8.97 -14.50 -15.74
CA ARG A 1191 8.88 -13.59 -16.90
C ARG A 1191 10.09 -13.69 -17.83
N ILE A 1192 11.30 -13.72 -17.27
CA ILE A 1192 12.57 -13.88 -17.98
C ILE A 1192 12.58 -15.21 -18.73
N TRP A 1193 12.22 -16.30 -18.04
CA TRP A 1193 12.20 -17.62 -18.64
C TRP A 1193 11.16 -17.73 -19.77
N GLU A 1194 9.93 -17.26 -19.56
CA GLU A 1194 8.87 -17.25 -20.59
C GLU A 1194 9.29 -16.46 -21.82
N SER A 1195 9.80 -15.24 -21.63
CA SER A 1195 10.23 -14.39 -22.75
C SER A 1195 11.38 -15.00 -23.58
N SER A 1196 12.22 -15.84 -22.96
CA SER A 1196 13.32 -16.53 -23.63
C SER A 1196 12.89 -17.83 -24.34
N HIS A 1197 11.69 -18.33 -24.06
CA HIS A 1197 11.21 -19.65 -24.51
C HIS A 1197 9.80 -19.61 -25.14
N ASN A 1198 9.32 -18.44 -25.54
CA ASN A 1198 7.97 -18.24 -26.09
C ASN A 1198 7.62 -19.15 -27.29
N GLU A 1199 8.61 -19.61 -28.06
CA GLU A 1199 8.39 -20.55 -29.19
C GLU A 1199 8.19 -22.02 -28.76
N ILE A 1200 8.61 -22.43 -27.56
CA ILE A 1200 8.41 -23.81 -27.06
C ILE A 1200 6.94 -24.10 -26.73
N TRP A 1201 6.12 -23.05 -26.64
CA TRP A 1201 4.76 -23.10 -26.08
C TRP A 1201 3.65 -22.84 -27.08
N LEU A 1202 4.00 -22.47 -28.31
CA LEU A 1202 3.10 -22.16 -29.41
C LEU A 1202 2.86 -23.34 -30.36
N ASP A 1203 3.54 -24.48 -30.16
CA ASP A 1203 3.36 -25.74 -30.90
C ASP A 1203 2.42 -26.72 -30.19
#